data_AF-A0A679FNC6-F1
#
_entry.id   AF-A0A679FNC6-F1
#
_cell.length_a   1.000
_cell.length_b   1.000
_cell.length_c   1.000
_cell.angle_alpha   90.00
_cell.angle_beta   90.00
_cell.angle_gamma   90.00
#
_symmetry.space_group_name_H-M   'P 1'
#
loop_
_entity.id
_entity.type
_entity.pdbx_description
1 polymer ?
#
loop_
_entity_poly.entity_id
_entity_poly.type
_entity_poly.pdbx_seq_one_letter_code
_entity_poly.pdbx_strand_id
1 'polypeptide(L)'
;MKETIEENKLIQQELERYVETYEEFHHQELAYTKAKQRAKGVWLETLQQKQAGENELNNNAAQWEEWRQTEAAHRQKRATYDVLVEEACLRELEREYEWALAQEKEKEEELWRLERDYDSLRLAGYKEAKKRHDEALAYIEAEMAKRKDDETLARCEEELEMARRALLGYFMEQLEKIGQEERSVRYELNPIQTQIEQWTKDIETLKRTAQEAGEKRAGIQSVIDAREKDMESIKQRLLANPSQQSVEEEMGKWIEREQWLDEEIVRLRQEMKQSKQAERAAEANKEALQKQWAKQQAASEALAQRLETLENEEQALIQTLASLRPQWAALDSVYIQEETIRMRLQEEIEKRMKEREALLVQERIVSRLHDAYGEQDVFFADPFLAEQLASWKNQFDFVATGVEYLQSLTEDERANKQAFPLWPAALMTTAKAKERLVQKVRQMNDRLQLPIVVLSTDEAARVEETGMPHEWIAPRYWEEASDPALFGAWKERIRESARDMTQRRQEKEAELRLWQDAQQAWRAFLAAHPYEAVESLRAEHAERLRSIEQLTLAIDKENARIDECRAHLERAGSLIGQYEEEWRGWRDKIKDAGQYMQYKKEVQEARKQAQALDEQLAALAKDIARLGSRLEEARAQKTELKERLRSLEAQRRAVEQNYDYRSLRSLAPIYSRESEEVIRAKIDQWKLRIQGIETTYSEWQTKREFRQNEIDRLTNEINKLKQKRPDLDETRTFPSDGAQRLERLEEQIASAQETLKRLKQRTQEALKRKERQSGVVQTKEQQFREKFPNEARWPFAAPLADIAAQLEAEQEALAKRKAFLEQERERLAKEMKSIEQAARQLEVAKEVHHFNAPPIAALSLSAEEATAFSYDRRGFIEGVTESLKAGKQAVEAAKERVERAKRSFREFCRTSIQDMKMQQMAINGIEHKETYEDIISFKKHMMKSVESATNYANEHIRQKDAELQAFINHIHTHLRTLVEELRQIPNKTRVKVGDEWKRIFTFTIPEWEEEVGKARIRNHIEWMLQQLESERFLNEHGQQDEAKVRKEIEMWLQSKQLLQIVMNNEGMKVNCRKVTNDNKVTTRSYSWEQSNVWSGGEKWSKNMTLFLGILNYVAEKKQRLQPTMKRHRTVILDNPFGKASSDHVLNPVFFIAEQLGFQIIALTAHAEGKFLRDYFPIIYSCRLRPSSDPNKQIMTQEKWIHHAYFQDHAPKSLERLGETEQLELF
;
A
#
# COMPACT_ATOMS: atom_id res chain seq x y z
N MET A 1 -21.27 -14.23 39.08
CA MET A 1 -20.32 -13.20 39.55
C MET A 1 -18.88 -13.70 39.46
N LYS A 2 -18.39 -14.62 40.31
CA LYS A 2 -17.05 -15.22 40.11
C LYS A 2 -16.94 -15.92 38.75
N GLU A 3 -17.86 -16.84 38.45
CA GLU A 3 -18.03 -17.44 37.11
C GLU A 3 -18.00 -16.38 36.00
N THR A 4 -18.79 -15.31 36.14
CA THR A 4 -18.87 -14.19 35.18
C THR A 4 -17.53 -13.48 34.95
N ILE A 5 -16.63 -13.45 35.93
CA ILE A 5 -15.27 -12.90 35.80
C ILE A 5 -14.35 -13.89 35.06
N GLU A 6 -14.57 -15.19 35.21
CA GLU A 6 -13.84 -16.24 34.48
C GLU A 6 -14.34 -16.35 33.03
N GLU A 7 -15.65 -16.32 32.79
CA GLU A 7 -16.27 -16.14 31.47
C GLU A 7 -15.68 -14.94 30.74
N ASN A 8 -15.59 -13.79 31.41
CA ASN A 8 -14.98 -12.56 30.91
C ASN A 8 -13.52 -12.75 30.46
N LYS A 9 -12.69 -13.47 31.22
CA LYS A 9 -11.31 -13.79 30.83
C LYS A 9 -11.24 -14.74 29.63
N LEU A 10 -12.11 -15.74 29.59
CA LEU A 10 -12.19 -16.70 28.46
C LEU A 10 -12.67 -16.02 27.17
N ILE A 11 -13.61 -15.07 27.26
CA ILE A 11 -14.07 -14.23 26.14
C ILE A 11 -12.90 -13.45 25.53
N GLN A 12 -12.00 -12.90 26.34
CA GLN A 12 -10.81 -12.20 25.82
C GLN A 12 -9.89 -13.18 25.07
N GLN A 13 -9.55 -14.33 25.66
CA GLN A 13 -8.62 -15.30 25.07
C GLN A 13 -9.11 -15.88 23.73
N GLU A 14 -10.35 -16.35 23.65
CA GLU A 14 -10.89 -16.91 22.40
C GLU A 14 -11.17 -15.82 21.34
N LEU A 15 -11.37 -14.55 21.75
CA LEU A 15 -11.49 -13.43 20.83
C LEU A 15 -10.12 -13.04 20.24
N GLU A 16 -9.07 -12.97 21.07
CA GLU A 16 -7.68 -12.73 20.64
C GLU A 16 -7.29 -13.73 19.54
N ARG A 17 -7.52 -15.02 19.81
CA ARG A 17 -7.27 -16.14 18.90
C ARG A 17 -8.07 -16.08 17.59
N TYR A 18 -9.31 -15.56 17.64
CA TYR A 18 -10.11 -15.30 16.44
C TYR A 18 -9.51 -14.16 15.60
N VAL A 19 -9.05 -13.09 16.25
CA VAL A 19 -8.39 -11.95 15.58
C VAL A 19 -7.09 -12.38 14.91
N GLU A 20 -6.22 -13.12 15.60
CA GLU A 20 -4.97 -13.67 15.02
C GLU A 20 -5.25 -14.51 13.76
N THR A 21 -6.27 -15.38 13.82
CA THR A 21 -6.66 -16.22 12.67
C THR A 21 -7.16 -15.37 11.48
N TYR A 22 -7.76 -14.20 11.76
CA TYR A 22 -8.23 -13.26 10.75
C TYR A 22 -7.10 -12.40 10.18
N GLU A 23 -6.11 -12.02 10.99
CA GLU A 23 -4.91 -11.30 10.57
C GLU A 23 -4.11 -12.09 9.53
N GLU A 24 -3.92 -13.40 9.76
CA GLU A 24 -3.27 -14.27 8.77
C GLU A 24 -4.06 -14.32 7.44
N PHE A 25 -5.40 -14.38 7.51
CA PHE A 25 -6.25 -14.31 6.32
C PHE A 25 -6.10 -12.97 5.58
N HIS A 26 -6.07 -11.85 6.29
CA HIS A 26 -5.86 -10.53 5.70
C HIS A 26 -4.49 -10.42 5.00
N HIS A 27 -3.43 -10.98 5.58
CA HIS A 27 -2.12 -11.06 4.91
C HIS A 27 -2.15 -11.90 3.62
N GLN A 28 -2.90 -13.01 3.58
CA GLN A 28 -3.09 -13.78 2.35
C GLN A 28 -3.90 -12.99 1.30
N GLU A 29 -4.92 -12.23 1.70
CA GLU A 29 -5.67 -11.36 0.79
C GLU A 29 -4.81 -10.25 0.19
N LEU A 30 -3.93 -9.64 0.98
CA LEU A 30 -2.95 -8.66 0.52
C LEU A 30 -1.95 -9.29 -0.47
N ALA A 31 -1.43 -10.48 -0.16
CA ALA A 31 -0.50 -11.21 -1.05
C ALA A 31 -1.17 -11.59 -2.39
N TYR A 32 -2.39 -12.12 -2.36
CA TYR A 32 -3.16 -12.43 -3.56
C TYR A 32 -3.53 -11.17 -4.35
N THR A 33 -3.82 -10.06 -3.67
CA THR A 33 -4.05 -8.76 -4.31
C THR A 33 -2.79 -8.28 -5.02
N LYS A 34 -1.60 -8.37 -4.41
CA LYS A 34 -0.32 -8.05 -5.06
C LYS A 34 -0.04 -8.92 -6.30
N ALA A 35 -0.39 -10.21 -6.26
CA ALA A 35 -0.33 -11.09 -7.43
C ALA A 35 -1.29 -10.63 -8.55
N LYS A 36 -2.51 -10.20 -8.22
CA LYS A 36 -3.44 -9.60 -9.20
C LYS A 36 -2.92 -8.27 -9.76
N GLN A 37 -2.30 -7.41 -8.95
CA GLN A 37 -1.71 -6.15 -9.42
C GLN A 37 -0.61 -6.41 -10.47
N ARG A 38 0.27 -7.39 -10.24
CA ARG A 38 1.30 -7.82 -11.21
C ARG A 38 0.68 -8.41 -12.48
N ALA A 39 -0.32 -9.27 -12.35
CA ALA A 39 -1.04 -9.82 -13.51
C ALA A 39 -1.76 -8.73 -14.34
N LYS A 40 -2.31 -7.70 -13.70
CA LYS A 40 -2.89 -6.53 -14.39
C LYS A 40 -1.82 -5.72 -15.12
N GLY A 41 -0.60 -5.62 -14.58
CA GLY A 41 0.56 -5.03 -15.26
C GLY A 41 0.93 -5.79 -16.55
N VAL A 42 1.08 -7.12 -16.46
CA VAL A 42 1.36 -7.98 -17.63
C VAL A 42 0.26 -7.90 -18.68
N TRP A 43 -1.00 -7.79 -18.28
CA TRP A 43 -2.13 -7.60 -19.20
C TRP A 43 -2.08 -6.25 -19.94
N LEU A 44 -1.74 -5.16 -19.25
CA LEU A 44 -1.56 -3.85 -19.90
C LEU A 44 -0.36 -3.85 -20.85
N GLU A 45 0.76 -4.45 -20.47
CA GLU A 45 1.92 -4.64 -21.36
C GLU A 45 1.53 -5.46 -22.60
N THR A 46 0.77 -6.55 -22.43
CA THR A 46 0.29 -7.38 -23.55
C THR A 46 -0.60 -6.57 -24.51
N LEU A 47 -1.47 -5.70 -23.99
CA LEU A 47 -2.28 -4.80 -24.81
C LEU A 47 -1.44 -3.73 -25.52
N GLN A 48 -0.44 -3.16 -24.85
CA GLN A 48 0.47 -2.17 -25.43
C GLN A 48 1.31 -2.77 -26.57
N GLN A 49 1.89 -3.96 -26.36
CA GLN A 49 2.61 -4.69 -27.41
C GLN A 49 1.69 -5.09 -28.57
N LYS A 50 0.45 -5.50 -28.28
CA LYS A 50 -0.55 -5.79 -29.31
C LYS A 50 -0.84 -4.56 -30.18
N GLN A 51 -1.10 -3.41 -29.55
CA GLN A 51 -1.43 -2.17 -30.25
C GLN A 51 -0.24 -1.62 -31.05
N ALA A 52 0.99 -1.81 -30.55
CA ALA A 52 2.21 -1.51 -31.31
C ALA A 52 2.33 -2.41 -32.57
N GLY A 53 2.17 -3.73 -32.43
CA GLY A 53 2.26 -4.67 -33.57
C GLY A 53 1.13 -4.49 -34.59
N GLU A 54 -0.08 -4.10 -34.16
CA GLU A 54 -1.17 -3.69 -35.07
C GLU A 54 -0.80 -2.42 -35.86
N ASN A 55 -0.16 -1.44 -35.22
CA ASN A 55 0.34 -0.23 -35.90
C ASN A 55 1.48 -0.55 -36.88
N GLU A 56 2.42 -1.43 -36.53
CA GLU A 56 3.51 -1.86 -37.43
C GLU A 56 2.98 -2.63 -38.65
N LEU A 57 1.97 -3.50 -38.47
CA LEU A 57 1.29 -4.17 -39.59
C LEU A 57 0.57 -3.18 -40.52
N ASN A 58 -0.13 -2.19 -39.96
CA ASN A 58 -0.79 -1.15 -40.74
C ASN A 58 0.23 -0.29 -41.52
N ASN A 59 1.38 0.01 -40.92
CA ASN A 59 2.47 0.74 -41.56
C ASN A 59 3.12 -0.08 -42.70
N ASN A 60 3.38 -1.39 -42.47
CA ASN A 60 3.87 -2.30 -43.52
C ASN A 60 2.88 -2.40 -44.69
N ALA A 61 1.57 -2.43 -44.43
CA ALA A 61 0.53 -2.43 -45.45
C ALA A 61 0.48 -1.13 -46.27
N ALA A 62 0.63 0.04 -45.63
CA ALA A 62 0.71 1.33 -46.31
C ALA A 62 1.95 1.42 -47.23
N GLN A 63 3.12 1.01 -46.73
CA GLN A 63 4.37 0.95 -47.52
C GLN A 63 4.29 -0.05 -48.69
N TRP A 64 3.43 -1.08 -48.59
CA TRP A 64 3.15 -2.01 -49.69
C TRP A 64 2.34 -1.38 -50.83
N GLU A 65 1.38 -0.51 -50.51
CA GLU A 65 0.57 0.18 -51.53
C GLU A 65 1.34 1.34 -52.18
N GLU A 66 2.18 2.04 -51.42
CA GLU A 66 3.18 2.98 -51.94
C GLU A 66 4.18 2.30 -52.90
N TRP A 67 4.66 1.10 -52.55
CA TRP A 67 5.52 0.30 -53.43
C TRP A 67 4.83 -0.09 -54.75
N ARG A 68 3.53 -0.41 -54.72
CA ARG A 68 2.75 -0.67 -55.95
C ARG A 68 2.63 0.54 -56.85
N GLN A 69 2.36 1.72 -56.27
CA GLN A 69 2.22 2.96 -57.03
C GLN A 69 3.55 3.38 -57.68
N THR A 70 4.66 3.20 -56.96
CA THR A 70 6.01 3.46 -57.50
C THR A 70 6.44 2.42 -58.54
N GLU A 71 6.09 1.13 -58.39
CA GLU A 71 6.32 0.13 -59.45
C GLU A 71 5.53 0.46 -60.74
N ALA A 72 4.27 0.91 -60.61
CA ALA A 72 3.45 1.32 -61.75
C ALA A 72 4.07 2.53 -62.48
N ALA A 73 4.45 3.57 -61.74
CA ALA A 73 5.11 4.76 -62.30
C ALA A 73 6.45 4.41 -62.98
N HIS A 74 7.25 3.52 -62.40
CA HIS A 74 8.49 3.03 -63.02
C HIS A 74 8.25 2.36 -64.38
N ARG A 75 7.21 1.54 -64.51
CA ARG A 75 6.83 0.91 -65.78
C ARG A 75 6.41 1.95 -66.84
N GLN A 76 5.65 2.97 -66.45
CA GLN A 76 5.25 4.09 -67.33
C GLN A 76 6.47 4.92 -67.79
N LYS A 77 7.40 5.23 -66.86
CA LYS A 77 8.68 5.89 -67.14
C LYS A 77 9.50 5.11 -68.17
N ARG A 78 9.73 3.80 -67.95
CA ARG A 78 10.55 2.98 -68.87
C ARG A 78 9.93 2.86 -70.26
N ALA A 79 8.60 2.67 -70.34
CA ALA A 79 7.90 2.67 -71.62
C ALA A 79 7.96 4.03 -72.35
N THR A 80 8.02 5.15 -71.62
CA THR A 80 8.24 6.48 -72.20
C THR A 80 9.67 6.63 -72.73
N TYR A 81 10.67 6.20 -71.94
CA TYR A 81 12.09 6.26 -72.31
C TYR A 81 12.36 5.54 -73.63
N ASP A 82 11.82 4.33 -73.79
CA ASP A 82 11.92 3.53 -75.01
C ASP A 82 11.42 4.24 -76.29
N VAL A 83 10.49 5.20 -76.18
CA VAL A 83 10.01 6.02 -77.33
C VAL A 83 10.95 7.21 -77.57
N LEU A 84 11.41 7.87 -76.50
CA LEU A 84 12.26 9.07 -76.60
C LEU A 84 13.65 8.77 -77.19
N VAL A 85 14.19 7.57 -76.97
CA VAL A 85 15.43 7.09 -77.61
C VAL A 85 15.28 7.03 -79.13
N GLU A 86 14.20 6.44 -79.61
CA GLU A 86 13.92 6.25 -81.04
C GLU A 86 13.66 7.61 -81.74
N GLU A 87 13.02 8.55 -81.03
CA GLU A 87 12.84 9.95 -81.45
C GLU A 87 14.14 10.77 -81.46
N ALA A 88 15.13 10.45 -80.63
CA ALA A 88 16.46 11.05 -80.72
C ALA A 88 17.21 10.55 -81.95
N CYS A 89 17.23 9.24 -82.18
CA CYS A 89 17.79 8.62 -83.39
C CYS A 89 17.16 9.18 -84.68
N LEU A 90 15.83 9.40 -84.69
CA LEU A 90 15.15 10.05 -85.81
C LEU A 90 15.72 11.47 -86.06
N ARG A 91 15.80 12.32 -85.03
CA ARG A 91 16.29 13.71 -85.14
C ARG A 91 17.75 13.81 -85.58
N GLU A 92 18.57 12.80 -85.34
CA GLU A 92 19.94 12.73 -85.86
C GLU A 92 19.94 12.41 -87.36
N LEU A 93 19.17 11.40 -87.80
CA LEU A 93 19.01 11.06 -89.22
C LEU A 93 18.34 12.17 -90.04
N GLU A 94 17.47 12.99 -89.42
CA GLU A 94 16.93 14.20 -90.05
C GLU A 94 18.03 15.22 -90.36
N ARG A 95 18.95 15.47 -89.41
CA ARG A 95 20.09 16.37 -89.59
C ARG A 95 21.09 15.84 -90.62
N GLU A 96 21.34 14.53 -90.66
CA GLU A 96 22.18 13.93 -91.71
C GLU A 96 21.61 14.18 -93.12
N TYR A 97 20.28 14.05 -93.27
CA TYR A 97 19.59 14.31 -94.53
C TYR A 97 19.61 15.79 -94.91
N GLU A 98 19.30 16.70 -93.98
CA GLU A 98 19.34 18.15 -94.23
C GLU A 98 20.74 18.62 -94.63
N TRP A 99 21.77 18.11 -93.97
CA TRP A 99 23.16 18.43 -94.30
C TRP A 99 23.58 17.91 -95.68
N ALA A 100 23.20 16.67 -96.04
CA ALA A 100 23.46 16.13 -97.37
C ALA A 100 22.76 16.92 -98.48
N LEU A 101 21.50 17.29 -98.27
CA LEU A 101 20.70 18.09 -99.20
C LEU A 101 21.25 19.52 -99.38
N ALA A 102 21.83 20.11 -98.33
CA ALA A 102 22.49 21.42 -98.42
C ALA A 102 23.75 21.35 -99.29
N GLN A 103 24.61 20.35 -99.06
CA GLN A 103 25.82 20.13 -99.86
C GLN A 103 25.52 19.83 -101.34
N GLU A 104 24.45 19.09 -101.62
CA GLU A 104 23.99 18.85 -102.99
C GLU A 104 23.68 20.16 -103.73
N LYS A 105 22.86 21.04 -103.13
CA LYS A 105 22.45 22.32 -103.74
C LYS A 105 23.61 23.29 -103.92
N GLU A 106 24.51 23.38 -102.93
CA GLU A 106 25.70 24.23 -103.01
C GLU A 106 26.57 23.86 -104.23
N LYS A 107 26.69 22.55 -104.53
CA LYS A 107 27.46 22.07 -105.69
C LYS A 107 26.72 22.19 -107.02
N GLU A 108 25.39 22.28 -107.03
CA GLU A 108 24.61 22.67 -108.23
C GLU A 108 24.83 24.14 -108.60
N GLU A 109 24.81 25.04 -107.61
CA GLU A 109 25.09 26.47 -107.85
C GLU A 109 26.50 26.72 -108.35
N GLU A 110 27.50 26.02 -107.79
CA GLU A 110 28.90 26.14 -108.21
C GLU A 110 29.08 25.72 -109.69
N LEU A 111 28.51 24.57 -110.07
CA LEU A 111 28.54 24.08 -111.45
C LEU A 111 27.90 25.07 -112.44
N TRP A 112 26.73 25.62 -112.10
CA TRP A 112 26.04 26.59 -112.95
C TRP A 112 26.89 27.85 -113.21
N ARG A 113 27.63 28.33 -112.20
CA ARG A 113 28.53 29.49 -112.33
C ARG A 113 29.72 29.17 -113.25
N LEU A 114 30.39 28.03 -113.05
CA LEU A 114 31.55 27.61 -113.84
C LEU A 114 31.23 27.50 -115.34
N GLU A 115 30.11 26.86 -115.69
CA GLU A 115 29.68 26.73 -117.09
C GLU A 115 29.35 28.09 -117.75
N ARG A 116 28.73 29.01 -117.00
CA ARG A 116 28.41 30.36 -117.48
C ARG A 116 29.67 31.20 -117.73
N ASP A 117 30.69 31.05 -116.88
CA ASP A 117 31.99 31.70 -117.03
C ASP A 117 32.73 31.19 -118.29
N TYR A 118 32.69 29.88 -118.55
CA TYR A 118 33.27 29.24 -119.73
C TYR A 118 32.68 29.79 -121.04
N ASP A 119 31.34 29.75 -121.20
CA ASP A 119 30.71 30.22 -122.43
C ASP A 119 30.90 31.74 -122.64
N SER A 120 30.95 32.52 -121.56
CA SER A 120 31.19 33.98 -121.63
C SER A 120 32.62 34.29 -122.11
N LEU A 121 33.62 33.53 -121.63
CA LEU A 121 35.00 33.67 -122.11
C LEU A 121 35.16 33.20 -123.56
N ARG A 122 34.43 32.14 -123.95
CA ARG A 122 34.41 31.61 -125.33
C ARG A 122 33.78 32.61 -126.32
N LEU A 123 32.72 33.31 -125.92
CA LEU A 123 32.12 34.40 -126.69
C LEU A 123 33.13 35.52 -126.98
N ALA A 124 33.91 35.92 -125.98
CA ALA A 124 34.93 36.96 -126.12
C ALA A 124 36.01 36.57 -127.15
N GLY A 125 36.48 35.32 -127.13
CA GLY A 125 37.46 34.81 -128.08
C GLY A 125 36.98 34.86 -129.54
N TYR A 126 35.72 34.47 -129.81
CA TYR A 126 35.15 34.57 -131.16
C TYR A 126 34.99 36.03 -131.63
N LYS A 127 34.62 36.96 -130.72
CA LYS A 127 34.55 38.40 -131.04
C LYS A 127 35.91 38.96 -131.44
N GLU A 128 36.98 38.60 -130.71
CA GLU A 128 38.33 39.10 -131.01
C GLU A 128 38.89 38.49 -132.32
N ALA A 129 38.70 37.19 -132.52
CA ALA A 129 39.09 36.50 -133.76
C ALA A 129 38.42 37.16 -134.98
N LYS A 130 37.11 37.42 -134.93
CA LYS A 130 36.39 38.08 -136.02
C LYS A 130 37.02 39.43 -136.35
N LYS A 131 37.28 40.28 -135.34
CA LYS A 131 37.88 41.62 -135.52
C LYS A 131 39.22 41.56 -136.28
N ARG A 132 40.08 40.58 -136.01
CA ARG A 132 41.36 40.41 -136.73
C ARG A 132 41.15 40.09 -138.21
N HIS A 133 40.12 39.32 -138.56
CA HIS A 133 39.76 39.07 -139.96
C HIS A 133 39.09 40.28 -140.62
N ASP A 134 38.22 41.02 -139.92
CA ASP A 134 37.60 42.27 -140.39
C ASP A 134 38.66 43.36 -140.72
N GLU A 135 39.78 43.40 -139.98
CA GLU A 135 40.93 44.28 -140.25
C GLU A 135 41.75 43.82 -141.46
N ALA A 136 42.03 42.51 -141.57
CA ALA A 136 42.83 41.94 -142.67
C ALA A 136 42.13 42.05 -144.04
N LEU A 137 40.86 41.61 -144.12
CA LEU A 137 39.75 42.55 -144.31
C LEU A 137 40.01 43.80 -145.16
N ALA A 138 39.78 44.96 -144.53
CA ALA A 138 39.94 46.28 -145.12
C ALA A 138 41.37 46.56 -145.66
N TYR A 139 42.42 45.95 -145.10
CA TYR A 139 43.79 46.14 -145.62
C TYR A 139 43.94 45.60 -147.05
N ILE A 140 43.41 44.41 -147.34
CA ILE A 140 43.41 43.82 -148.69
C ILE A 140 42.66 44.72 -149.68
N GLU A 141 41.51 45.25 -149.27
CA GLU A 141 40.70 46.14 -150.12
C GLU A 141 41.38 47.48 -150.39
N ALA A 142 42.09 48.04 -149.40
CA ALA A 142 42.84 49.29 -149.54
C ALA A 142 44.04 49.17 -150.50
N GLU A 143 44.76 48.03 -150.50
CA GLU A 143 45.86 47.82 -151.45
C GLU A 143 45.38 47.53 -152.87
N MET A 144 44.22 46.88 -153.06
CA MET A 144 43.60 46.73 -154.39
C MET A 144 43.13 48.06 -154.99
N ALA A 145 42.91 49.11 -154.18
CA ALA A 145 42.44 50.40 -154.64
C ALA A 145 43.55 51.32 -155.19
N LYS A 146 44.83 51.02 -154.93
CA LYS A 146 45.97 51.83 -155.39
C LYS A 146 46.25 51.60 -156.88
N ARG A 147 46.23 52.68 -157.67
CA ARG A 147 46.75 52.67 -159.05
C ARG A 147 48.26 52.93 -159.06
N LYS A 148 48.95 52.46 -160.10
CA LYS A 148 50.40 52.65 -160.26
C LYS A 148 50.72 54.10 -160.64
N ASP A 149 51.26 54.83 -159.67
CA ASP A 149 52.15 55.97 -159.91
C ASP A 149 53.58 55.54 -159.51
N ASP A 150 54.62 56.07 -160.16
CA ASP A 150 56.01 55.62 -159.96
C ASP A 150 56.58 56.02 -158.59
N GLU A 151 56.48 55.11 -157.61
CA GLU A 151 57.12 55.28 -156.29
C GLU A 151 58.62 54.95 -156.35
N THR A 152 59.46 55.92 -155.94
CA THR A 152 60.92 55.76 -155.92
C THR A 152 61.38 54.85 -154.79
N LEU A 153 62.44 54.06 -155.04
CA LEU A 153 62.89 52.96 -154.18
C LEU A 153 63.12 53.37 -152.71
N ALA A 154 63.65 54.56 -152.46
CA ALA A 154 63.86 55.11 -151.11
C ALA A 154 62.56 55.25 -150.29
N ARG A 155 61.42 55.54 -150.94
CA ARG A 155 60.12 55.68 -150.27
C ARG A 155 59.58 54.33 -149.77
N CYS A 156 59.84 53.26 -150.52
CA CYS A 156 59.53 51.89 -150.10
C CYS A 156 60.39 51.45 -148.90
N GLU A 157 61.63 51.96 -148.77
CA GLU A 157 62.49 51.69 -147.63
C GLU A 157 62.00 52.43 -146.36
N GLU A 158 61.57 53.69 -146.46
CA GLU A 158 60.93 54.42 -145.34
C GLU A 158 59.64 53.72 -144.86
N GLU A 159 58.74 53.34 -145.77
CA GLU A 159 57.49 52.64 -145.42
C GLU A 159 57.75 51.24 -144.84
N LEU A 160 58.79 50.53 -145.29
CA LEU A 160 59.24 49.28 -144.68
C LEU A 160 59.78 49.51 -143.26
N GLU A 161 60.51 50.59 -142.99
CA GLU A 161 60.94 50.93 -141.63
C GLU A 161 59.75 51.31 -140.74
N MET A 162 58.80 52.11 -141.23
CA MET A 162 57.60 52.46 -140.48
C MET A 162 56.76 51.22 -140.13
N ALA A 163 56.58 50.28 -141.05
CA ALA A 163 55.89 49.02 -140.77
C ALA A 163 56.65 48.15 -139.74
N ARG A 164 57.99 48.09 -139.82
CA ARG A 164 58.85 47.43 -138.80
C ARG A 164 58.73 48.09 -137.41
N ARG A 165 58.65 49.42 -137.37
CA ARG A 165 58.47 50.20 -136.13
C ARG A 165 57.08 50.04 -135.54
N ALA A 166 56.06 49.86 -136.38
CA ALA A 166 54.71 49.47 -135.96
C ALA A 166 54.69 48.09 -135.28
N LEU A 167 55.42 47.11 -135.81
CA LEU A 167 55.51 45.76 -135.23
C LEU A 167 56.20 45.76 -133.86
N LEU A 168 57.22 46.61 -133.67
CA LEU A 168 57.84 46.82 -132.36
C LEU A 168 56.86 47.45 -131.34
N GLY A 169 56.05 48.42 -131.77
CA GLY A 169 55.02 49.04 -130.93
C GLY A 169 53.97 48.04 -130.46
N TYR A 170 53.52 47.14 -131.33
CA TYR A 170 52.58 46.06 -130.98
C TYR A 170 53.12 45.15 -129.87
N PHE A 171 54.38 44.69 -129.98
CA PHE A 171 54.99 43.86 -128.93
C PHE A 171 55.17 44.61 -127.61
N MET A 172 55.46 45.91 -127.64
CA MET A 172 55.51 46.73 -126.43
C MET A 172 54.14 46.90 -125.77
N GLU A 173 53.06 47.07 -126.56
CA GLU A 173 51.70 47.16 -126.04
C GLU A 173 51.23 45.82 -125.42
N GLN A 174 51.63 44.67 -125.97
CA GLN A 174 51.40 43.36 -125.33
C GLN A 174 52.15 43.22 -124.00
N LEU A 175 53.44 43.56 -123.96
CA LEU A 175 54.25 43.50 -122.73
C LEU A 175 53.69 44.44 -121.63
N GLU A 176 53.18 45.60 -122.00
CA GLU A 176 52.54 46.51 -121.06
C GLU A 176 51.21 45.95 -120.52
N LYS A 177 50.36 45.35 -121.36
CA LYS A 177 49.12 44.69 -120.91
C LYS A 177 49.38 43.55 -119.92
N ILE A 178 50.31 42.64 -120.24
CA ILE A 178 50.72 41.56 -119.31
C ILE A 178 51.26 42.15 -118.00
N GLY A 179 52.05 43.23 -118.07
CA GLY A 179 52.57 43.95 -116.91
C GLY A 179 51.53 44.69 -116.06
N GLN A 180 50.36 45.05 -116.63
CA GLN A 180 49.22 45.58 -115.88
C GLN A 180 48.43 44.45 -115.20
N GLU A 181 48.23 43.32 -115.88
CA GLU A 181 47.56 42.14 -115.31
C GLU A 181 48.37 41.51 -114.15
N GLU A 182 49.71 41.40 -114.27
CA GLU A 182 50.60 40.99 -113.18
C GLU A 182 50.41 41.84 -111.90
N ARG A 183 50.13 43.14 -112.05
CA ARG A 183 49.91 44.07 -110.92
C ARG A 183 48.53 43.88 -110.29
N SER A 184 47.48 43.65 -111.07
CA SER A 184 46.12 43.40 -110.56
C SER A 184 46.09 42.14 -109.68
N VAL A 185 46.65 41.03 -110.18
CA VAL A 185 46.69 39.76 -109.44
C VAL A 185 47.49 39.87 -108.14
N ARG A 186 48.56 40.67 -108.12
CA ARG A 186 49.34 40.95 -106.89
C ARG A 186 48.59 41.84 -105.90
N TYR A 187 47.69 42.71 -106.35
CA TYR A 187 46.83 43.52 -105.47
C TYR A 187 45.75 42.67 -104.80
N GLU A 188 45.12 41.77 -105.55
CA GLU A 188 44.11 40.81 -105.08
C GLU A 188 44.65 39.85 -103.98
N LEU A 189 45.92 39.42 -104.08
CA LEU A 189 46.53 38.44 -103.18
C LEU A 189 46.77 38.94 -101.74
N ASN A 190 47.13 40.22 -101.59
CA ASN A 190 47.56 40.79 -100.30
C ASN A 190 46.49 40.77 -99.19
N PRO A 191 45.24 41.27 -99.38
CA PRO A 191 44.25 41.28 -98.30
C PRO A 191 43.86 39.89 -97.81
N ILE A 192 43.77 38.90 -98.72
CA ILE A 192 43.48 37.50 -98.40
C ILE A 192 44.57 36.90 -97.49
N GLN A 193 45.84 37.20 -97.77
CA GLN A 193 46.94 36.74 -96.91
C GLN A 193 46.84 37.33 -95.49
N THR A 194 46.52 38.62 -95.34
CA THR A 194 46.37 39.26 -94.02
C THR A 194 45.23 38.63 -93.19
N GLN A 195 44.10 38.29 -93.83
CA GLN A 195 42.95 37.68 -93.14
C GLN A 195 43.28 36.30 -92.56
N ILE A 196 44.05 35.47 -93.29
CA ILE A 196 44.51 34.16 -92.81
C ILE A 196 45.37 34.31 -91.53
N GLU A 197 46.28 35.29 -91.51
CA GLU A 197 47.18 35.53 -90.37
C GLU A 197 46.43 36.05 -89.13
N GLN A 198 45.32 36.78 -89.32
CA GLN A 198 44.46 37.23 -88.23
C GLN A 198 43.60 36.08 -87.65
N TRP A 199 42.82 35.38 -88.48
CA TRP A 199 41.94 34.30 -88.00
C TRP A 199 42.70 33.13 -87.36
N THR A 200 43.96 32.90 -87.76
CA THR A 200 44.81 31.91 -87.08
C THR A 200 45.03 32.26 -85.60
N LYS A 201 45.28 33.55 -85.27
CA LYS A 201 45.48 34.01 -83.89
C LYS A 201 44.18 34.00 -83.09
N ASP A 202 43.06 34.37 -83.70
CA ASP A 202 41.76 34.36 -83.04
C ASP A 202 41.36 32.93 -82.60
N ILE A 203 41.70 31.91 -83.40
CA ILE A 203 41.50 30.49 -83.05
C ILE A 203 42.38 30.06 -81.87
N GLU A 204 43.62 30.55 -81.78
CA GLU A 204 44.53 30.23 -80.67
C GLU A 204 44.08 30.85 -79.34
N THR A 205 43.58 32.09 -79.34
CA THR A 205 43.07 32.73 -78.12
C THR A 205 41.81 32.04 -77.58
N LEU A 206 40.86 31.71 -78.46
CA LEU A 206 39.64 30.97 -78.10
C LEU A 206 39.94 29.59 -77.50
N LYS A 207 40.93 28.87 -78.06
CA LYS A 207 41.39 27.58 -77.51
C LYS A 207 41.92 27.71 -76.08
N ARG A 208 42.69 28.76 -75.78
CA ARG A 208 43.20 28.98 -74.42
C ARG A 208 42.07 29.28 -73.42
N THR A 209 41.10 30.11 -73.80
CA THR A 209 39.93 30.38 -72.94
C THR A 209 39.07 29.14 -72.70
N ALA A 210 38.98 28.21 -73.67
CA ALA A 210 38.29 26.94 -73.48
C ALA A 210 39.04 26.03 -72.47
N GLN A 211 40.37 26.00 -72.51
CA GLN A 211 41.17 25.27 -71.51
C GLN A 211 40.98 25.85 -70.10
N GLU A 212 41.08 27.18 -69.94
CA GLU A 212 40.89 27.87 -68.66
C GLU A 212 39.50 27.68 -68.04
N ALA A 213 38.47 27.42 -68.87
CA ALA A 213 37.12 27.07 -68.41
C ALA A 213 36.99 25.58 -68.04
N GLY A 214 37.63 24.68 -68.80
CA GLY A 214 37.64 23.24 -68.54
C GLY A 214 38.31 22.87 -67.22
N GLU A 215 39.44 23.52 -66.89
CA GLU A 215 40.15 23.32 -65.62
C GLU A 215 39.28 23.73 -64.42
N LYS A 216 38.52 24.82 -64.52
CA LYS A 216 37.56 25.24 -63.48
C LYS A 216 36.40 24.26 -63.32
N ARG A 217 35.86 23.74 -64.43
CA ARG A 217 34.80 22.72 -64.43
C ARG A 217 35.26 21.43 -63.77
N ALA A 218 36.49 20.98 -64.03
CA ALA A 218 37.08 19.83 -63.37
C ALA A 218 37.29 20.04 -61.86
N GLY A 219 37.75 21.24 -61.45
CA GLY A 219 37.89 21.59 -60.03
C GLY A 219 36.56 21.56 -59.26
N ILE A 220 35.48 22.08 -59.85
CA ILE A 220 34.14 22.05 -59.27
C ILE A 220 33.60 20.60 -59.18
N GLN A 221 33.84 19.77 -60.20
CA GLN A 221 33.45 18.36 -60.15
C GLN A 221 34.10 17.62 -58.97
N SER A 222 35.40 17.85 -58.72
CA SER A 222 36.08 17.23 -57.57
C SER A 222 35.51 17.63 -56.20
N VAL A 223 34.84 18.79 -56.08
CA VAL A 223 34.15 19.21 -54.85
C VAL A 223 32.79 18.52 -54.72
N ILE A 224 32.07 18.36 -55.85
CA ILE A 224 30.83 17.59 -55.92
C ILE A 224 31.08 16.13 -55.48
N ASP A 225 32.05 15.47 -56.11
CA ASP A 225 32.38 14.05 -55.85
C ASP A 225 32.78 13.81 -54.38
N ALA A 226 33.54 14.75 -53.78
CA ALA A 226 33.92 14.68 -52.38
C ALA A 226 32.72 14.84 -51.44
N ARG A 227 31.82 15.80 -51.70
CA ARG A 227 30.65 16.05 -50.85
C ARG A 227 29.55 15.01 -50.98
N GLU A 228 29.36 14.44 -52.16
CA GLU A 228 28.44 13.32 -52.35
C GLU A 228 28.92 12.07 -51.57
N LYS A 229 30.24 11.87 -51.49
CA LYS A 229 30.86 10.83 -50.65
C LYS A 229 30.75 11.11 -49.14
N ASP A 230 30.95 12.36 -48.70
CA ASP A 230 30.71 12.77 -47.31
C ASP A 230 29.24 12.51 -46.92
N MET A 231 28.29 12.94 -47.77
CA MET A 231 26.86 12.75 -47.58
C MET A 231 26.46 11.28 -47.48
N GLU A 232 26.93 10.42 -48.38
CA GLU A 232 26.62 8.98 -48.34
C GLU A 232 27.21 8.32 -47.07
N SER A 233 28.36 8.77 -46.56
CA SER A 233 28.92 8.29 -45.29
C SER A 233 28.08 8.68 -44.05
N ILE A 234 27.49 9.88 -44.06
CA ILE A 234 26.58 10.32 -43.00
C ILE A 234 25.25 9.56 -43.08
N LYS A 235 24.72 9.41 -44.30
CA LYS A 235 23.48 8.68 -44.60
C LYS A 235 23.55 7.21 -44.18
N GLN A 236 24.68 6.53 -44.42
CA GLN A 236 24.92 5.14 -43.97
C GLN A 236 25.09 4.98 -42.46
N ARG A 237 25.42 6.06 -41.75
CA ARG A 237 25.61 6.08 -40.29
C ARG A 237 24.35 6.51 -39.53
N LEU A 238 23.46 7.27 -40.18
CA LEU A 238 22.20 7.76 -39.62
C LEU A 238 21.02 6.82 -39.83
N LEU A 239 20.91 6.23 -41.03
CA LEU A 239 19.72 5.51 -41.47
C LEU A 239 19.90 4.01 -41.33
N ALA A 240 18.92 3.33 -40.73
CA ALA A 240 18.91 1.87 -40.62
C ALA A 240 18.79 1.19 -41.99
N ASN A 241 18.17 1.85 -42.97
CA ASN A 241 18.18 1.40 -44.37
C ASN A 241 18.42 2.56 -45.37
N PRO A 242 19.69 2.90 -45.68
CA PRO A 242 20.07 4.03 -46.55
C PRO A 242 19.55 3.94 -48.00
N SER A 243 19.01 2.78 -48.41
CA SER A 243 18.43 2.59 -49.74
C SER A 243 16.98 3.06 -49.85
N GLN A 244 16.30 3.32 -48.72
CA GLN A 244 14.84 3.47 -48.65
C GLN A 244 14.34 4.61 -47.76
N GLN A 245 15.19 5.18 -46.89
CA GLN A 245 14.83 6.29 -46.02
C GLN A 245 15.45 7.61 -46.49
N SER A 246 14.70 8.70 -46.34
CA SER A 246 15.22 10.07 -46.49
C SER A 246 15.71 10.60 -45.15
N VAL A 247 16.89 11.24 -45.13
CA VAL A 247 17.40 11.93 -43.93
C VAL A 247 16.47 13.09 -43.54
N GLU A 248 15.78 13.72 -44.49
CA GLU A 248 14.87 14.84 -44.24
C GLU A 248 13.55 14.40 -43.58
N GLU A 249 13.00 13.25 -43.99
CA GLU A 249 11.73 12.71 -43.46
C GLU A 249 11.94 12.09 -42.07
N GLU A 250 13.05 11.39 -41.87
CA GLU A 250 13.39 10.81 -40.57
C GLU A 250 13.80 11.89 -39.55
N MET A 251 14.55 12.93 -39.96
CA MET A 251 14.89 14.06 -39.08
C MET A 251 13.66 14.75 -38.50
N GLY A 252 12.55 14.87 -39.25
CA GLY A 252 11.29 15.39 -38.72
C GLY A 252 10.75 14.56 -37.55
N LYS A 253 10.68 13.23 -37.73
CA LYS A 253 10.23 12.27 -36.70
C LYS A 253 11.15 12.30 -35.48
N TRP A 254 12.45 12.46 -35.68
CA TRP A 254 13.42 12.51 -34.57
C TRP A 254 13.27 13.80 -33.74
N ILE A 255 12.95 14.93 -34.38
CA ILE A 255 12.67 16.20 -33.67
C ILE A 255 11.36 16.10 -32.86
N GLU A 256 10.29 15.54 -33.44
CA GLU A 256 9.04 15.29 -32.70
C GLU A 256 9.28 14.34 -31.50
N ARG A 257 10.13 13.31 -31.67
CA ARG A 257 10.49 12.39 -30.59
C ARG A 257 11.38 13.05 -29.52
N GLU A 258 12.34 13.89 -29.89
CA GLU A 258 13.15 14.67 -28.93
C GLU A 258 12.27 15.59 -28.08
N GLN A 259 11.33 16.31 -28.71
CA GLN A 259 10.40 17.21 -28.01
C GLN A 259 9.50 16.46 -27.03
N TRP A 260 8.88 15.35 -27.48
CA TRP A 260 8.04 14.53 -26.60
C TRP A 260 8.83 13.97 -25.40
N LEU A 261 10.07 13.52 -25.62
CA LEU A 261 10.93 13.01 -24.56
C LEU A 261 11.27 14.10 -23.53
N ASP A 262 11.56 15.33 -23.96
CA ASP A 262 11.87 16.44 -23.04
C ASP A 262 10.65 16.82 -22.19
N GLU A 263 9.45 16.90 -22.79
CA GLU A 263 8.19 17.13 -22.07
C GLU A 263 7.87 16.02 -21.06
N GLU A 264 8.03 14.75 -21.47
CA GLU A 264 7.78 13.57 -20.62
C GLU A 264 8.78 13.49 -19.44
N ILE A 265 10.07 13.75 -19.70
CA ILE A 265 11.11 13.85 -18.65
C ILE A 265 10.79 14.98 -17.67
N VAL A 266 10.33 16.14 -18.15
CA VAL A 266 9.91 17.26 -17.28
C VAL A 266 8.71 16.87 -16.42
N ARG A 267 7.70 16.17 -16.98
CA ARG A 267 6.53 15.71 -16.20
C ARG A 267 6.95 14.70 -15.13
N LEU A 268 7.72 13.67 -15.48
CA LEU A 268 8.20 12.65 -14.53
C LEU A 268 9.09 13.26 -13.43
N ARG A 269 9.95 14.24 -13.75
CA ARG A 269 10.73 14.98 -12.74
C ARG A 269 9.85 15.80 -11.80
N GLN A 270 8.74 16.36 -12.28
CA GLN A 270 7.77 17.07 -11.45
C GLN A 270 6.95 16.11 -10.57
N GLU A 271 6.56 14.94 -11.08
CA GLU A 271 5.93 13.87 -10.31
C GLU A 271 6.86 13.36 -9.20
N MET A 272 8.13 13.05 -9.51
CA MET A 272 9.13 12.69 -8.48
C MET A 272 9.24 13.74 -7.38
N LYS A 273 9.23 15.03 -7.74
CA LYS A 273 9.29 16.13 -6.76
C LYS A 273 8.08 16.10 -5.81
N GLN A 274 6.89 15.76 -6.30
CA GLN A 274 5.69 15.60 -5.47
C GLN A 274 5.75 14.33 -4.62
N SER A 275 6.09 13.16 -5.20
CA SER A 275 6.25 11.90 -4.46
C SER A 275 7.29 12.02 -3.34
N LYS A 276 8.40 12.74 -3.57
CA LYS A 276 9.46 12.97 -2.57
C LYS A 276 9.09 14.01 -1.51
N GLN A 277 8.10 14.85 -1.75
CA GLN A 277 7.48 15.67 -0.71
C GLN A 277 6.48 14.86 0.12
N ALA A 278 5.71 13.97 -0.50
CA ALA A 278 4.80 13.05 0.18
C ALA A 278 5.55 12.03 1.06
N GLU A 279 6.62 11.42 0.55
CA GLU A 279 7.53 10.54 1.30
C GLU A 279 8.01 11.22 2.58
N ARG A 280 8.61 12.41 2.48
CA ARG A 280 9.12 13.19 3.63
C ARG A 280 8.03 13.56 4.64
N ALA A 281 6.81 13.83 4.17
CA ALA A 281 5.68 14.12 5.06
C ALA A 281 5.23 12.86 5.81
N ALA A 282 5.18 11.71 5.14
CA ALA A 282 4.86 10.42 5.76
C ALA A 282 5.97 9.95 6.72
N GLU A 283 7.25 10.16 6.38
CA GLU A 283 8.39 9.92 7.27
C GLU A 283 8.34 10.79 8.54
N ALA A 284 8.02 12.08 8.40
CA ALA A 284 7.86 12.99 9.54
C ALA A 284 6.64 12.61 10.42
N ASN A 285 5.52 12.23 9.81
CA ASN A 285 4.35 11.71 10.53
C ASN A 285 4.69 10.42 11.29
N LYS A 286 5.36 9.47 10.63
CA LYS A 286 5.85 8.22 11.23
C LYS A 286 6.78 8.49 12.40
N GLU A 287 7.75 9.40 12.28
CA GLU A 287 8.66 9.73 13.39
C GLU A 287 7.89 10.36 14.58
N ALA A 288 6.87 11.18 14.31
CA ALA A 288 6.02 11.75 15.35
C ALA A 288 5.16 10.67 16.04
N LEU A 289 4.57 9.75 15.27
CA LEU A 289 3.81 8.60 15.80
C LEU A 289 4.70 7.64 16.59
N GLN A 290 5.93 7.35 16.13
CA GLN A 290 6.90 6.53 16.84
C GLN A 290 7.35 7.18 18.17
N LYS A 291 7.51 8.51 18.22
CA LYS A 291 7.77 9.24 19.48
C LYS A 291 6.58 9.19 20.45
N GLN A 292 5.35 9.21 19.95
CA GLN A 292 4.15 8.99 20.76
C GLN A 292 4.06 7.54 21.25
N TRP A 293 4.30 6.57 20.36
CA TRP A 293 4.31 5.13 20.66
C TRP A 293 5.31 4.81 21.76
N ALA A 294 6.57 5.25 21.62
CA ALA A 294 7.61 5.01 22.63
C ALA A 294 7.28 5.65 23.99
N LYS A 295 6.62 6.82 23.99
CA LYS A 295 6.14 7.46 25.23
C LYS A 295 5.00 6.67 25.88
N GLN A 296 4.05 6.14 25.11
CA GLN A 296 2.96 5.32 25.64
C GLN A 296 3.49 3.96 26.12
N GLN A 297 4.41 3.33 25.37
CA GLN A 297 5.07 2.08 25.70
C GLN A 297 5.81 2.18 27.04
N ALA A 298 6.72 3.15 27.20
CA ALA A 298 7.45 3.35 28.46
C ALA A 298 6.53 3.69 29.64
N ALA A 299 5.40 4.39 29.41
CA ALA A 299 4.39 4.62 30.44
C ALA A 299 3.62 3.34 30.80
N SER A 300 3.32 2.48 29.82
CA SER A 300 2.66 1.19 30.04
C SER A 300 3.58 0.22 30.78
N GLU A 301 4.87 0.15 30.41
CA GLU A 301 5.88 -0.67 31.10
C GLU A 301 6.07 -0.23 32.57
N ALA A 302 6.12 1.08 32.84
CA ALA A 302 6.18 1.61 34.20
C ALA A 302 4.89 1.32 35.02
N LEU A 303 3.73 1.31 34.37
CA LEU A 303 2.47 0.90 35.01
C LEU A 303 2.40 -0.62 35.23
N ALA A 304 2.88 -1.43 34.29
CA ALA A 304 2.95 -2.88 34.39
C ALA A 304 3.86 -3.32 35.54
N GLN A 305 5.09 -2.77 35.62
CA GLN A 305 6.00 -3.00 36.76
C GLN A 305 5.36 -2.59 38.09
N ARG A 306 4.60 -1.48 38.11
CA ARG A 306 3.90 -1.04 39.32
C ARG A 306 2.78 -2.00 39.72
N LEU A 307 2.00 -2.51 38.77
CA LEU A 307 0.98 -3.53 39.02
C LEU A 307 1.60 -4.86 39.48
N GLU A 308 2.71 -5.28 38.88
CA GLU A 308 3.48 -6.46 39.30
C GLU A 308 4.01 -6.31 40.74
N THR A 309 4.53 -5.14 41.12
CA THR A 309 4.93 -4.90 42.53
C THR A 309 3.75 -4.94 43.48
N LEU A 310 2.59 -4.37 43.11
CA LEU A 310 1.37 -4.40 43.91
C LEU A 310 0.85 -5.83 44.12
N GLU A 311 0.87 -6.66 43.07
CA GLU A 311 0.42 -8.05 43.13
C GLU A 311 1.37 -8.92 43.97
N ASN A 312 2.68 -8.68 43.92
CA ASN A 312 3.65 -9.33 44.81
C ASN A 312 3.46 -8.93 46.28
N GLU A 313 3.19 -7.65 46.56
CA GLU A 313 2.90 -7.15 47.91
C GLU A 313 1.56 -7.69 48.45
N GLU A 314 0.53 -7.78 47.60
CA GLU A 314 -0.76 -8.40 47.95
C GLU A 314 -0.60 -9.89 48.26
N GLN A 315 0.19 -10.63 47.47
CA GLN A 315 0.48 -12.05 47.72
C GLN A 315 1.30 -12.26 49.01
N ALA A 316 2.25 -11.39 49.32
CA ALA A 316 2.98 -11.44 50.60
C ALA A 316 2.05 -11.19 51.81
N LEU A 317 1.07 -10.29 51.66
CA LEU A 317 0.03 -10.08 52.68
C LEU A 317 -0.92 -11.29 52.79
N ILE A 318 -1.33 -11.89 51.68
CA ILE A 318 -2.16 -13.11 51.67
C ILE A 318 -1.44 -14.27 52.36
N GLN A 319 -0.13 -14.46 52.13
CA GLN A 319 0.68 -15.46 52.85
C GLN A 319 0.77 -15.16 54.36
N THR A 320 0.93 -13.88 54.72
CA THR A 320 0.93 -13.45 56.14
C THR A 320 -0.39 -13.77 56.83
N LEU A 321 -1.52 -13.47 56.17
CA LEU A 321 -2.87 -13.82 56.65
C LEU A 321 -3.07 -15.34 56.71
N ALA A 322 -2.66 -16.09 55.68
CA ALA A 322 -2.77 -17.55 55.62
C ALA A 322 -2.04 -18.25 56.77
N SER A 323 -0.94 -17.68 57.27
CA SER A 323 -0.22 -18.20 58.45
C SER A 323 -1.06 -18.19 59.74
N LEU A 324 -2.01 -17.25 59.87
CA LEU A 324 -2.96 -17.17 60.99
C LEU A 324 -4.23 -18.00 60.75
N ARG A 325 -4.67 -18.09 59.49
CA ARG A 325 -5.87 -18.84 59.09
C ARG A 325 -5.67 -19.44 57.68
N PRO A 326 -5.40 -20.74 57.53
CA PRO A 326 -5.11 -21.36 56.22
C PRO A 326 -6.18 -21.16 55.14
N GLN A 327 -7.44 -20.92 55.53
CA GLN A 327 -8.54 -20.62 54.61
C GLN A 327 -8.35 -19.30 53.83
N TRP A 328 -7.51 -18.36 54.33
CA TRP A 328 -7.15 -17.15 53.60
C TRP A 328 -6.11 -17.37 52.49
N ALA A 329 -5.51 -18.56 52.37
CA ALA A 329 -4.64 -18.90 51.23
C ALA A 329 -5.41 -19.02 49.89
N ALA A 330 -6.75 -19.09 49.93
CA ALA A 330 -7.62 -19.15 48.76
C ALA A 330 -8.27 -17.79 48.42
N LEU A 331 -7.67 -16.68 48.86
CA LEU A 331 -8.08 -15.33 48.47
C LEU A 331 -7.49 -14.98 47.10
N ASP A 332 -8.33 -14.69 46.12
CA ASP A 332 -7.89 -14.13 44.83
C ASP A 332 -7.37 -12.69 44.97
N SER A 333 -7.93 -11.96 45.95
CA SER A 333 -7.53 -10.61 46.32
C SER A 333 -8.09 -10.24 47.71
N VAL A 334 -7.36 -9.40 48.44
CA VAL A 334 -7.70 -8.90 49.78
C VAL A 334 -8.90 -7.94 49.75
N TYR A 335 -9.09 -7.18 48.66
CA TYR A 335 -10.20 -6.22 48.53
C TYR A 335 -11.59 -6.88 48.44
N ILE A 336 -11.65 -8.15 48.01
CA ILE A 336 -12.90 -8.89 47.79
C ILE A 336 -13.59 -9.26 49.12
N GLN A 337 -12.80 -9.45 50.18
CA GLN A 337 -13.27 -9.82 51.53
C GLN A 337 -12.79 -8.81 52.59
N GLU A 338 -12.68 -7.53 52.23
CA GLU A 338 -12.11 -6.47 53.08
C GLU A 338 -12.80 -6.40 54.46
N GLU A 339 -14.14 -6.42 54.50
CA GLU A 339 -14.91 -6.31 55.74
C GLU A 339 -14.82 -7.60 56.57
N THR A 340 -14.90 -8.76 55.91
CA THR A 340 -14.75 -10.07 56.55
C THR A 340 -13.36 -10.24 57.19
N ILE A 341 -12.29 -9.84 56.50
CA ILE A 341 -10.92 -9.87 57.06
C ILE A 341 -10.80 -8.88 58.22
N ARG A 342 -11.28 -7.63 58.05
CA ARG A 342 -11.26 -6.59 59.09
C ARG A 342 -11.92 -7.05 60.38
N MET A 343 -13.18 -7.48 60.29
CA MET A 343 -13.98 -7.92 61.44
C MET A 343 -13.40 -9.17 62.10
N ARG A 344 -12.87 -10.13 61.31
CA ARG A 344 -12.26 -11.34 61.88
C ARG A 344 -10.97 -11.05 62.63
N LEU A 345 -10.11 -10.19 62.09
CA LEU A 345 -8.89 -9.75 62.78
C LEU A 345 -9.23 -9.01 64.10
N GLN A 346 -10.27 -8.17 64.12
CA GLN A 346 -10.71 -7.48 65.34
C GLN A 346 -11.19 -8.47 66.42
N GLU A 347 -12.15 -9.34 66.12
CA GLU A 347 -12.72 -10.28 67.09
C GLU A 347 -11.67 -11.28 67.64
N GLU A 348 -10.75 -11.77 66.80
CA GLU A 348 -9.70 -12.71 67.21
C GLU A 348 -8.59 -12.04 68.04
N ILE A 349 -8.36 -10.72 67.88
CA ILE A 349 -7.49 -9.92 68.76
C ILE A 349 -8.20 -9.64 70.10
N GLU A 350 -9.44 -9.16 70.08
CA GLU A 350 -10.23 -8.84 71.29
C GLU A 350 -10.37 -10.05 72.21
N LYS A 351 -10.69 -11.22 71.64
CA LYS A 351 -10.72 -12.50 72.36
C LYS A 351 -9.37 -12.81 73.03
N ARG A 352 -8.24 -12.66 72.33
CA ARG A 352 -6.90 -12.95 72.88
C ARG A 352 -6.46 -11.95 73.95
N MET A 353 -6.87 -10.68 73.83
CA MET A 353 -6.65 -9.69 74.90
C MET A 353 -7.36 -10.08 76.20
N LYS A 354 -8.62 -10.55 76.11
CA LYS A 354 -9.38 -11.08 77.26
C LYS A 354 -8.76 -12.37 77.84
N GLU A 355 -8.38 -13.33 76.98
CA GLU A 355 -7.72 -14.57 77.42
C GLU A 355 -6.43 -14.27 78.21
N ARG A 356 -5.59 -13.35 77.71
CA ARG A 356 -4.40 -12.85 78.42
C ARG A 356 -4.75 -12.21 79.76
N GLU A 357 -5.75 -11.33 79.81
CA GLU A 357 -6.11 -10.60 81.02
C GLU A 357 -6.68 -11.51 82.11
N ALA A 358 -7.48 -12.51 81.75
CA ALA A 358 -7.95 -13.53 82.67
C ALA A 358 -6.78 -14.33 83.27
N LEU A 359 -5.82 -14.75 82.44
CA LEU A 359 -4.61 -15.45 82.89
C LEU A 359 -3.76 -14.56 83.81
N LEU A 360 -3.57 -13.28 83.47
CA LEU A 360 -2.81 -12.32 84.30
C LEU A 360 -3.45 -12.08 85.68
N VAL A 361 -4.78 -12.13 85.79
CA VAL A 361 -5.47 -12.07 87.09
C VAL A 361 -5.26 -13.35 87.89
N GLN A 362 -5.33 -14.53 87.25
CA GLN A 362 -5.07 -15.81 87.93
C GLN A 362 -3.61 -15.94 88.38
N GLU A 363 -2.64 -15.58 87.53
CA GLU A 363 -1.20 -15.50 87.85
C GLU A 363 -0.97 -14.70 89.14
N ARG A 364 -1.58 -13.51 89.26
CA ARG A 364 -1.47 -12.66 90.46
C ARG A 364 -2.07 -13.29 91.72
N ILE A 365 -3.17 -14.03 91.60
CA ILE A 365 -3.82 -14.70 92.74
C ILE A 365 -2.95 -15.86 93.25
N VAL A 366 -2.45 -16.71 92.34
CA VAL A 366 -1.65 -17.88 92.71
C VAL A 366 -0.27 -17.48 93.21
N SER A 367 0.39 -16.49 92.58
CA SER A 367 1.68 -15.97 93.06
C SER A 367 1.58 -15.37 94.46
N ARG A 368 0.54 -14.59 94.77
CA ARG A 368 0.33 -14.03 96.12
C ARG A 368 0.19 -15.11 97.21
N LEU A 369 -0.36 -16.29 96.87
CA LEU A 369 -0.42 -17.43 97.79
C LEU A 369 0.94 -18.12 97.93
N HIS A 370 1.76 -18.13 96.88
CA HIS A 370 3.14 -18.60 96.95
C HIS A 370 3.99 -17.70 97.86
N ASP A 371 3.94 -16.37 97.65
CA ASP A 371 4.71 -15.39 98.41
C ASP A 371 4.41 -15.45 99.92
N ALA A 372 3.15 -15.65 100.30
CA ALA A 372 2.69 -15.60 101.69
C ALA A 372 3.05 -16.84 102.54
N TYR A 373 3.35 -17.98 101.92
CA TYR A 373 3.63 -19.25 102.62
C TYR A 373 4.92 -19.94 102.12
N GLY A 374 5.68 -19.31 101.21
CA GLY A 374 6.88 -19.87 100.60
C GLY A 374 7.96 -20.27 101.61
N GLU A 375 8.32 -19.32 102.49
CA GLU A 375 9.47 -19.39 103.40
C GLU A 375 9.21 -20.13 104.74
N GLN A 376 8.07 -20.82 104.89
CA GLN A 376 7.73 -21.54 106.12
C GLN A 376 7.97 -23.06 106.01
N ASP A 377 8.74 -23.59 106.96
CA ASP A 377 9.08 -25.03 107.12
C ASP A 377 7.99 -25.84 107.84
N VAL A 378 7.30 -25.21 108.80
CA VAL A 378 6.25 -25.85 109.63
C VAL A 378 4.96 -25.04 109.48
N PHE A 379 3.84 -25.74 109.27
CA PHE A 379 2.52 -25.10 109.23
C PHE A 379 2.12 -24.63 110.64
N PHE A 380 2.46 -23.38 110.95
CA PHE A 380 1.76 -22.61 111.97
C PHE A 380 0.70 -21.73 111.30
N ALA A 381 -0.48 -21.68 111.90
CA ALA A 381 -1.71 -21.34 111.19
C ALA A 381 -1.87 -19.84 110.86
N ASP A 382 -1.19 -18.95 111.61
CA ASP A 382 -1.12 -17.51 111.34
C ASP A 382 0.32 -17.08 110.99
N PRO A 383 0.60 -16.72 109.72
CA PRO A 383 1.96 -16.34 109.30
C PRO A 383 2.56 -15.14 110.04
N PHE A 384 1.73 -14.17 110.45
CA PHE A 384 2.20 -12.97 111.13
C PHE A 384 2.63 -13.30 112.57
N LEU A 385 1.90 -14.18 113.28
CA LEU A 385 2.33 -14.65 114.59
C LEU A 385 3.57 -15.54 114.51
N ALA A 386 3.75 -16.34 113.45
CA ALA A 386 4.96 -17.14 113.23
C ALA A 386 6.23 -16.26 113.21
N GLU A 387 6.19 -15.14 112.48
CA GLU A 387 7.28 -14.14 112.48
C GLU A 387 7.48 -13.51 113.87
N GLN A 388 6.40 -13.15 114.56
CA GLN A 388 6.49 -12.50 115.88
C GLN A 388 7.08 -13.43 116.95
N LEU A 389 6.81 -14.74 116.91
CA LEU A 389 7.30 -15.72 117.87
C LEU A 389 8.83 -15.76 117.94
N ALA A 390 9.53 -15.60 116.82
CA ALA A 390 10.99 -15.52 116.79
C ALA A 390 11.53 -14.37 117.67
N SER A 391 10.84 -13.22 117.68
CA SER A 391 11.20 -12.08 118.55
C SER A 391 10.80 -12.27 120.01
N TRP A 392 9.80 -13.12 120.29
CA TRP A 392 9.27 -13.33 121.65
C TRP A 392 10.01 -14.42 122.43
N LYS A 393 10.74 -15.33 121.75
CA LYS A 393 11.62 -16.32 122.39
C LYS A 393 12.69 -15.70 123.32
N ASN A 394 13.01 -14.41 123.17
CA ASN A 394 13.90 -13.65 124.04
C ASN A 394 13.20 -12.89 125.20
N GLN A 395 11.86 -12.95 125.31
CA GLN A 395 11.07 -12.13 126.26
C GLN A 395 10.34 -12.95 127.34
N PHE A 396 10.42 -14.28 127.25
CA PHE A 396 9.74 -15.27 128.07
C PHE A 396 10.64 -16.50 128.22
N ASP A 397 10.63 -17.17 129.38
CA ASP A 397 11.53 -18.30 129.68
C ASP A 397 11.35 -19.51 128.73
N PHE A 398 10.15 -19.67 128.17
CA PHE A 398 9.81 -20.64 127.14
C PHE A 398 8.61 -20.11 126.34
N VAL A 399 8.74 -20.01 125.01
CA VAL A 399 7.63 -19.79 124.07
C VAL A 399 7.87 -20.62 122.82
N ALA A 400 6.87 -21.42 122.44
CA ALA A 400 6.85 -22.23 121.22
C ALA A 400 5.42 -22.33 120.67
N THR A 401 5.28 -22.77 119.42
CA THR A 401 4.00 -23.25 118.87
C THR A 401 3.64 -24.61 119.49
N GLY A 402 2.36 -24.97 119.48
CA GLY A 402 1.90 -26.30 119.86
C GLY A 402 2.43 -27.41 118.93
N VAL A 403 2.77 -27.06 117.68
CA VAL A 403 3.39 -27.98 116.71
C VAL A 403 4.85 -28.27 117.06
N GLU A 404 5.66 -27.25 117.36
CA GLU A 404 7.02 -27.42 117.91
C GLU A 404 6.98 -28.25 119.20
N TYR A 405 5.99 -28.01 120.08
CA TYR A 405 5.84 -28.79 121.31
C TYR A 405 5.48 -30.27 121.05
N LEU A 406 4.51 -30.58 120.18
CA LEU A 406 4.23 -31.96 119.75
C LEU A 406 5.49 -32.66 119.20
N GLN A 407 6.28 -31.94 118.40
CA GLN A 407 7.52 -32.45 117.81
C GLN A 407 8.63 -32.66 118.86
N SER A 408 8.58 -31.97 119.99
CA SER A 408 9.53 -32.16 121.11
C SER A 408 9.22 -33.35 122.03
N LEU A 409 8.01 -33.92 121.97
CA LEU A 409 7.60 -35.11 122.73
C LEU A 409 8.11 -36.41 122.08
N THR A 410 8.23 -37.49 122.87
CA THR A 410 8.53 -38.83 122.36
C THR A 410 7.37 -39.41 121.53
N GLU A 411 7.58 -40.47 120.76
CA GLU A 411 6.54 -40.99 119.84
C GLU A 411 5.30 -41.51 120.56
N ASP A 412 5.43 -42.22 121.69
CA ASP A 412 4.30 -42.69 122.50
C ASP A 412 3.52 -41.51 123.13
N GLU A 413 4.22 -40.51 123.68
CA GLU A 413 3.60 -39.29 124.23
C GLU A 413 2.90 -38.48 123.13
N ARG A 414 3.50 -38.40 121.94
CA ARG A 414 2.95 -37.72 120.77
C ARG A 414 1.72 -38.43 120.23
N ALA A 415 1.72 -39.76 120.17
CA ALA A 415 0.56 -40.56 119.79
C ALA A 415 -0.62 -40.35 120.77
N ASN A 416 -0.35 -40.42 122.08
CA ASN A 416 -1.36 -40.16 123.11
C ASN A 416 -1.91 -38.73 123.03
N LYS A 417 -1.07 -37.73 122.72
CA LYS A 417 -1.47 -36.31 122.69
C LYS A 417 -1.94 -35.79 121.33
N GLN A 418 -1.83 -36.57 120.25
CA GLN A 418 -2.47 -36.29 118.96
C GLN A 418 -4.00 -36.30 119.04
N ALA A 419 -4.60 -36.89 120.09
CA ALA A 419 -6.04 -36.83 120.36
C ALA A 419 -6.57 -35.39 120.60
N PHE A 420 -5.70 -34.43 120.93
CA PHE A 420 -6.06 -33.01 121.04
C PHE A 420 -5.81 -32.30 119.68
N PRO A 421 -6.84 -31.89 118.93
CA PRO A 421 -6.68 -31.45 117.55
C PRO A 421 -6.12 -30.02 117.39
N LEU A 422 -5.78 -29.34 118.49
CA LEU A 422 -5.65 -27.88 118.54
C LEU A 422 -4.20 -27.38 118.62
N TRP A 423 -3.21 -28.28 118.52
CA TRP A 423 -1.79 -27.93 118.54
C TRP A 423 -1.35 -26.94 117.43
N PRO A 424 -1.89 -26.96 116.19
CA PRO A 424 -1.62 -25.91 115.19
C PRO A 424 -2.13 -24.51 115.58
N ALA A 425 -3.06 -24.44 116.53
CA ALA A 425 -3.72 -23.24 117.05
C ALA A 425 -3.25 -22.88 118.48
N ALA A 426 -2.27 -23.61 119.03
CA ALA A 426 -1.81 -23.42 120.40
C ALA A 426 -0.46 -22.67 120.45
N LEU A 427 -0.31 -21.80 121.46
CA LEU A 427 0.97 -21.29 121.93
C LEU A 427 1.31 -21.88 123.29
N MET A 428 2.56 -22.29 123.44
CA MET A 428 3.09 -23.01 124.58
C MET A 428 4.04 -22.13 125.39
N THR A 429 3.85 -22.06 126.71
CA THR A 429 4.73 -21.29 127.61
C THR A 429 4.79 -21.88 129.03
N THR A 430 5.40 -21.20 130.00
CA THR A 430 5.41 -21.66 131.42
C THR A 430 4.18 -21.16 132.17
N ALA A 431 3.77 -21.85 133.25
CA ALA A 431 2.64 -21.42 134.07
C ALA A 431 2.79 -20.00 134.63
N LYS A 432 4.02 -19.56 134.92
CA LYS A 432 4.33 -18.18 135.38
C LYS A 432 4.19 -17.13 134.27
N ALA A 433 4.35 -17.51 133.01
CA ALA A 433 4.35 -16.61 131.85
C ALA A 433 2.98 -16.49 131.16
N LYS A 434 2.11 -17.49 131.32
CA LYS A 434 0.84 -17.64 130.59
C LYS A 434 -0.02 -16.37 130.53
N GLU A 435 -0.32 -15.76 131.67
CA GLU A 435 -1.26 -14.61 131.74
C GLU A 435 -0.73 -13.39 130.98
N ARG A 436 0.59 -13.15 131.04
CA ARG A 436 1.29 -12.09 130.29
C ARG A 436 1.30 -12.36 128.78
N LEU A 437 1.39 -13.62 128.36
CA LEU A 437 1.30 -14.01 126.94
C LEU A 437 -0.15 -13.90 126.43
N VAL A 438 -1.15 -14.32 127.22
CA VAL A 438 -2.58 -14.16 126.90
C VAL A 438 -2.94 -12.70 126.64
N GLN A 439 -2.52 -11.76 127.51
CA GLN A 439 -2.76 -10.33 127.28
C GLN A 439 -2.10 -9.82 125.99
N LYS A 440 -0.87 -10.27 125.69
CA LYS A 440 -0.13 -9.87 124.49
C LYS A 440 -0.81 -10.34 123.20
N VAL A 441 -1.32 -11.58 123.18
CA VAL A 441 -2.08 -12.12 122.03
C VAL A 441 -3.44 -11.45 121.90
N ARG A 442 -4.12 -11.15 123.02
CA ARG A 442 -5.41 -10.42 123.01
C ARG A 442 -5.33 -9.03 122.39
N GLN A 443 -4.20 -8.32 122.55
CA GLN A 443 -3.97 -7.01 121.91
C GLN A 443 -3.80 -7.07 120.38
N MET A 444 -3.78 -8.28 119.79
CA MET A 444 -3.53 -8.50 118.36
C MET A 444 -4.68 -9.23 117.66
N ASN A 445 -5.81 -9.47 118.35
CA ASN A 445 -6.91 -10.32 117.90
C ASN A 445 -7.57 -9.89 116.57
N ASP A 446 -7.68 -8.58 116.31
CA ASP A 446 -8.21 -8.06 115.03
C ASP A 446 -7.29 -8.33 113.83
N ARG A 447 -6.03 -8.73 114.08
CA ARG A 447 -5.02 -9.08 113.07
C ARG A 447 -4.67 -10.56 113.04
N LEU A 448 -5.16 -11.35 113.99
CA LEU A 448 -5.10 -12.80 113.90
C LEU A 448 -5.98 -13.24 112.71
N GLN A 449 -5.49 -14.20 111.94
CA GLN A 449 -6.29 -14.86 110.92
C GLN A 449 -7.16 -15.93 111.58
N LEU A 450 -6.54 -16.96 112.18
CA LEU A 450 -7.20 -18.16 112.72
C LEU A 450 -7.03 -18.27 114.28
N PRO A 451 -8.01 -18.82 115.02
CA PRO A 451 -7.89 -19.60 116.26
C PRO A 451 -6.61 -19.58 117.11
N ILE A 452 -6.46 -18.78 118.18
CA ILE A 452 -5.31 -18.94 119.12
C ILE A 452 -5.75 -19.30 120.55
N VAL A 453 -5.12 -20.32 121.13
CA VAL A 453 -5.16 -20.70 122.55
C VAL A 453 -3.76 -20.62 123.16
N VAL A 454 -3.65 -20.25 124.44
CA VAL A 454 -2.38 -20.26 125.18
C VAL A 454 -2.42 -21.31 126.29
N LEU A 455 -1.50 -22.27 126.25
CA LEU A 455 -1.32 -23.33 127.24
C LEU A 455 0.02 -23.16 127.97
N SER A 456 0.04 -23.52 129.24
CA SER A 456 1.28 -23.78 129.97
C SER A 456 1.74 -25.23 129.77
N THR A 457 3.03 -25.49 129.96
CA THR A 457 3.60 -26.85 130.00
C THR A 457 2.86 -27.77 130.97
N ASP A 458 2.43 -27.27 132.12
CA ASP A 458 1.74 -28.05 133.15
C ASP A 458 0.28 -28.38 132.79
N GLU A 459 -0.35 -27.59 131.92
CA GLU A 459 -1.68 -27.87 131.37
C GLU A 459 -1.57 -28.83 130.19
N ALA A 460 -0.64 -28.60 129.25
CA ALA A 460 -0.34 -29.50 128.14
C ALA A 460 0.24 -30.87 128.59
N ALA A 461 0.75 -30.95 129.82
CA ALA A 461 1.04 -32.22 130.47
C ALA A 461 -0.24 -33.06 130.72
N ARG A 462 -1.37 -32.42 131.01
CA ARG A 462 -2.63 -33.02 131.52
C ARG A 462 -3.77 -33.09 130.50
N VAL A 463 -3.53 -32.68 129.26
CA VAL A 463 -4.49 -32.87 128.16
C VAL A 463 -4.37 -34.31 127.68
N GLU A 464 -5.27 -35.17 128.16
CA GLU A 464 -5.33 -36.60 127.79
C GLU A 464 -6.69 -36.98 127.18
N GLU A 465 -7.81 -36.40 127.63
CA GLU A 465 -9.09 -36.44 126.90
C GLU A 465 -10.02 -35.26 127.29
N THR A 466 -11.22 -35.18 126.71
CA THR A 466 -12.08 -33.98 126.73
C THR A 466 -12.58 -33.54 128.12
N GLY A 467 -12.32 -32.30 128.51
CA GLY A 467 -12.91 -31.71 129.73
C GLY A 467 -12.34 -30.39 130.25
N MET A 468 -11.14 -29.97 129.81
CA MET A 468 -10.51 -28.74 130.28
C MET A 468 -11.15 -27.47 129.65
N PRO A 469 -11.60 -26.48 130.45
CA PRO A 469 -12.09 -25.22 129.91
C PRO A 469 -10.92 -24.37 129.40
N HIS A 470 -10.91 -24.07 128.09
CA HIS A 470 -9.88 -23.26 127.45
C HIS A 470 -10.42 -21.88 127.05
N GLU A 471 -9.66 -20.83 127.35
CA GLU A 471 -10.02 -19.45 127.00
C GLU A 471 -9.51 -19.11 125.59
N TRP A 472 -10.42 -19.14 124.62
CA TRP A 472 -10.12 -18.91 123.21
C TRP A 472 -9.89 -17.42 122.89
N ILE A 473 -8.88 -17.14 122.06
CA ILE A 473 -8.67 -15.84 121.42
C ILE A 473 -9.00 -16.01 119.94
N ALA A 474 -10.29 -15.90 119.63
CA ALA A 474 -10.83 -16.15 118.29
C ALA A 474 -10.87 -14.88 117.42
N PRO A 475 -10.09 -14.80 116.32
CA PRO A 475 -10.50 -14.05 115.15
C PRO A 475 -11.69 -14.71 114.45
N ARG A 476 -12.25 -13.99 113.47
CA ARG A 476 -13.70 -14.00 113.26
C ARG A 476 -14.25 -14.92 112.16
N TYR A 477 -13.43 -15.73 111.49
CA TYR A 477 -13.77 -16.26 110.15
C TYR A 477 -13.33 -17.72 109.82
N TRP A 478 -13.36 -18.66 110.78
CA TRP A 478 -12.32 -19.71 110.80
C TRP A 478 -12.69 -21.19 111.06
N GLU A 479 -13.90 -21.64 110.71
CA GLU A 479 -14.38 -22.96 111.12
C GLU A 479 -13.94 -24.16 110.22
N GLU A 480 -13.03 -24.00 109.23
CA GLU A 480 -13.04 -24.87 108.03
C GLU A 480 -11.73 -25.60 107.55
N ALA A 481 -10.52 -25.49 108.14
CA ALA A 481 -9.31 -26.14 107.56
C ALA A 481 -8.20 -26.60 108.56
N SER A 482 -7.73 -27.88 108.46
CA SER A 482 -6.90 -28.49 109.55
C SER A 482 -5.89 -29.64 109.22
N ASP A 483 -5.43 -29.91 107.99
CA ASP A 483 -4.52 -31.07 107.69
C ASP A 483 -3.14 -30.68 107.08
N PRO A 484 -1.99 -31.01 107.72
CA PRO A 484 -0.64 -30.73 107.19
C PRO A 484 -0.22 -31.50 105.93
N ALA A 485 -0.64 -32.76 105.75
CA ALA A 485 -0.23 -33.57 104.61
C ALA A 485 -0.89 -33.09 103.32
N LEU A 486 -2.17 -32.72 103.41
CA LEU A 486 -2.90 -32.06 102.34
C LEU A 486 -2.35 -30.65 102.05
N PHE A 487 -1.86 -29.92 103.07
CA PHE A 487 -1.20 -28.62 102.89
C PHE A 487 0.12 -28.73 102.12
N GLY A 488 0.98 -29.72 102.41
CA GLY A 488 2.21 -29.97 101.63
C GLY A 488 1.92 -30.26 100.16
N ALA A 489 0.94 -31.14 99.88
CA ALA A 489 0.47 -31.46 98.53
C ALA A 489 -0.33 -30.32 97.84
N TRP A 490 -0.58 -29.20 98.54
CA TRP A 490 -1.19 -27.98 98.04
C TRP A 490 -0.13 -26.90 97.74
N LYS A 491 0.92 -26.79 98.57
CA LYS A 491 2.02 -25.82 98.40
C LYS A 491 2.78 -26.01 97.07
N GLU A 492 3.16 -27.24 96.71
CA GLU A 492 3.81 -27.49 95.42
C GLU A 492 2.83 -27.33 94.24
N ARG A 493 1.57 -27.76 94.40
CA ARG A 493 0.52 -27.58 93.37
C ARG A 493 0.28 -26.11 93.02
N ILE A 494 0.39 -25.22 94.01
CA ILE A 494 0.36 -23.76 93.81
C ILE A 494 1.63 -23.25 93.11
N ARG A 495 2.82 -23.73 93.48
CA ARG A 495 4.08 -23.37 92.79
C ARG A 495 4.07 -23.80 91.32
N GLU A 496 3.62 -25.01 91.03
CA GLU A 496 3.45 -25.53 89.66
C GLU A 496 2.40 -24.72 88.89
N SER A 497 1.23 -24.48 89.50
CA SER A 497 0.16 -23.68 88.89
C SER A 497 0.58 -22.24 88.60
N ALA A 498 1.40 -21.60 89.45
CA ALA A 498 1.94 -20.27 89.17
C ALA A 498 2.82 -20.24 87.91
N ARG A 499 3.68 -21.26 87.74
CA ARG A 499 4.56 -21.39 86.56
C ARG A 499 3.75 -21.68 85.29
N ASP A 500 2.82 -22.61 85.35
CA ASP A 500 1.92 -22.99 84.26
C ASP A 500 1.07 -21.80 83.78
N MET A 501 0.48 -21.03 84.70
CA MET A 501 -0.27 -19.81 84.35
C MET A 501 0.62 -18.73 83.73
N THR A 502 1.84 -18.55 84.25
CA THR A 502 2.81 -17.58 83.70
C THR A 502 3.23 -17.96 82.28
N GLN A 503 3.48 -19.24 82.00
CA GLN A 503 3.83 -19.72 80.66
C GLN A 503 2.67 -19.53 79.69
N ARG A 504 1.45 -19.97 80.04
CA ARG A 504 0.26 -19.80 79.18
C ARG A 504 -0.03 -18.34 78.87
N ARG A 505 0.20 -17.44 79.83
CA ARG A 505 0.05 -15.99 79.63
C ARG A 505 1.08 -15.46 78.63
N GLN A 506 2.33 -15.90 78.68
CA GLN A 506 3.37 -15.52 77.71
C GLN A 506 3.09 -16.09 76.31
N GLU A 507 2.64 -17.35 76.21
CA GLU A 507 2.21 -17.97 74.94
C GLU A 507 1.05 -17.18 74.31
N LYS A 508 0.07 -16.74 75.13
CA LYS A 508 -1.04 -15.89 74.68
C LYS A 508 -0.62 -14.47 74.31
N GLU A 509 0.39 -13.91 74.96
CA GLU A 509 1.00 -12.64 74.56
C GLU A 509 1.75 -12.74 73.22
N ALA A 510 2.35 -13.90 72.92
CA ALA A 510 2.96 -14.17 71.62
C ALA A 510 1.91 -14.37 70.51
N GLU A 511 0.84 -15.16 70.75
CA GLU A 511 -0.30 -15.27 69.83
C GLU A 511 -0.89 -13.90 69.51
N LEU A 512 -1.14 -13.08 70.53
CA LEU A 512 -1.77 -11.76 70.38
C LEU A 512 -0.95 -10.83 69.46
N ARG A 513 0.38 -10.85 69.58
CA ARG A 513 1.26 -10.04 68.72
C ARG A 513 1.14 -10.43 67.25
N LEU A 514 1.20 -11.71 66.91
CA LEU A 514 1.09 -12.18 65.53
C LEU A 514 -0.19 -11.70 64.83
N TRP A 515 -1.31 -11.68 65.57
CA TRP A 515 -2.59 -11.15 65.06
C TRP A 515 -2.60 -9.62 64.94
N GLN A 516 -1.96 -8.90 65.87
CA GLN A 516 -1.79 -7.44 65.82
C GLN A 516 -0.87 -7.00 64.66
N ASP A 517 0.26 -7.68 64.47
CA ASP A 517 1.23 -7.43 63.41
C ASP A 517 0.59 -7.63 62.03
N ALA A 518 -0.18 -8.72 61.84
CA ALA A 518 -0.94 -8.96 60.62
C ALA A 518 -2.04 -7.91 60.37
N GLN A 519 -2.75 -7.45 61.43
CA GLN A 519 -3.71 -6.34 61.30
C GLN A 519 -3.02 -5.03 60.91
N GLN A 520 -1.80 -4.78 61.42
CA GLN A 520 -1.02 -3.60 61.05
C GLN A 520 -0.53 -3.68 59.59
N ALA A 521 -0.01 -4.82 59.15
CA ALA A 521 0.38 -5.05 57.76
C ALA A 521 -0.80 -4.89 56.79
N TRP A 522 -1.94 -5.49 57.11
CA TRP A 522 -3.18 -5.38 56.33
C TRP A 522 -3.69 -3.92 56.23
N ARG A 523 -3.69 -3.17 57.34
CA ARG A 523 -4.04 -1.74 57.33
C ARG A 523 -3.03 -0.90 56.54
N ALA A 524 -1.74 -1.19 56.63
CA ALA A 524 -0.70 -0.46 55.92
C ALA A 524 -0.83 -0.65 54.41
N PHE A 525 -1.07 -1.87 53.95
CA PHE A 525 -1.32 -2.19 52.54
C PHE A 525 -2.53 -1.43 51.99
N LEU A 526 -3.70 -1.50 52.64
CA LEU A 526 -4.91 -0.79 52.17
C LEU A 526 -4.78 0.74 52.22
N ALA A 527 -3.96 1.29 53.13
CA ALA A 527 -3.69 2.72 53.20
C ALA A 527 -2.71 3.19 52.11
N ALA A 528 -1.73 2.37 51.73
CA ALA A 528 -0.82 2.63 50.62
C ALA A 528 -1.51 2.41 49.26
N HIS A 529 -2.42 1.43 49.19
CA HIS A 529 -3.07 0.94 47.98
C HIS A 529 -4.59 0.82 48.19
N PRO A 530 -5.33 1.95 48.13
CA PRO A 530 -6.78 1.91 48.13
C PRO A 530 -7.33 1.23 46.85
N TYR A 531 -8.42 0.47 46.97
CA TYR A 531 -9.05 -0.24 45.85
C TYR A 531 -9.28 0.65 44.61
N GLU A 532 -9.84 1.85 44.80
CA GLU A 532 -10.09 2.82 43.72
C GLU A 532 -8.79 3.27 43.02
N ALA A 533 -7.68 3.36 43.75
CA ALA A 533 -6.38 3.70 43.17
C ALA A 533 -5.83 2.54 42.33
N VAL A 534 -5.91 1.30 42.82
CA VAL A 534 -5.46 0.10 42.08
C VAL A 534 -6.30 -0.12 40.82
N GLU A 535 -7.62 0.00 40.90
CA GLU A 535 -8.51 -0.11 39.74
C GLU A 535 -8.29 1.03 38.73
N SER A 536 -8.00 2.25 39.17
CA SER A 536 -7.63 3.34 38.26
C SER A 536 -6.29 3.11 37.56
N LEU A 537 -5.29 2.52 38.24
CA LEU A 537 -4.01 2.12 37.64
C LEU A 537 -4.20 1.00 36.60
N ARG A 538 -5.05 -0.01 36.90
CA ARG A 538 -5.43 -1.08 35.96
C ARG A 538 -6.14 -0.52 34.72
N ALA A 539 -7.10 0.39 34.92
CA ALA A 539 -7.82 1.05 33.83
C ALA A 539 -6.91 1.92 32.96
N GLU A 540 -5.99 2.69 33.56
CA GLU A 540 -5.01 3.47 32.81
C GLU A 540 -4.08 2.56 32.00
N HIS A 541 -3.55 1.48 32.60
CA HIS A 541 -2.70 0.52 31.90
C HIS A 541 -3.40 -0.09 30.66
N ALA A 542 -4.67 -0.49 30.80
CA ALA A 542 -5.47 -0.97 29.67
C ALA A 542 -5.73 0.13 28.62
N GLU A 543 -5.87 1.40 28.99
CA GLU A 543 -5.96 2.51 28.03
C GLU A 543 -4.62 2.79 27.32
N ARG A 544 -3.47 2.68 28.02
CA ARG A 544 -2.14 2.79 27.40
C ARG A 544 -1.92 1.69 26.35
N LEU A 545 -2.21 0.43 26.69
CA LEU A 545 -2.13 -0.70 25.74
C LEU A 545 -2.99 -0.49 24.49
N ARG A 546 -4.23 -0.04 24.65
CA ARG A 546 -5.12 0.32 23.52
C ARG A 546 -4.56 1.49 22.69
N SER A 547 -3.91 2.47 23.32
CA SER A 547 -3.24 3.55 22.58
C SER A 547 -2.00 3.05 21.82
N ILE A 548 -1.29 2.05 22.34
CA ILE A 548 -0.12 1.44 21.69
C ILE A 548 -0.57 0.67 20.44
N GLU A 549 -1.57 -0.21 20.55
CA GLU A 549 -2.18 -0.96 19.44
C GLU A 549 -2.64 -0.02 18.30
N GLN A 550 -3.32 1.08 18.63
CA GLN A 550 -3.74 2.08 17.64
C GLN A 550 -2.58 2.86 17.01
N LEU A 551 -1.52 3.16 17.76
CA LEU A 551 -0.34 3.85 17.23
C LEU A 551 0.48 2.93 16.32
N THR A 552 0.57 1.63 16.61
CA THR A 552 1.17 0.63 15.72
C THR A 552 0.45 0.61 14.37
N LEU A 553 -0.88 0.45 14.35
CA LEU A 553 -1.68 0.46 13.11
C LEU A 553 -1.52 1.78 12.31
N ALA A 554 -1.36 2.92 12.99
CA ALA A 554 -1.12 4.21 12.33
C ALA A 554 0.30 4.30 11.74
N ILE A 555 1.31 3.76 12.42
CA ILE A 555 2.69 3.66 11.93
C ILE A 555 2.74 2.77 10.69
N ASP A 556 2.02 1.66 10.67
CA ASP A 556 2.02 0.72 9.53
C ASP A 556 1.30 1.26 8.30
N LYS A 557 0.28 2.11 8.47
CA LYS A 557 -0.32 2.86 7.37
C LYS A 557 0.64 3.87 6.74
N GLU A 558 1.41 4.61 7.54
CA GLU A 558 2.44 5.50 6.98
C GLU A 558 3.65 4.70 6.45
N ASN A 559 3.98 3.52 6.99
CA ASN A 559 4.97 2.60 6.39
C ASN A 559 4.57 2.22 4.95
N ALA A 560 3.36 1.68 4.77
CA ALA A 560 2.86 1.28 3.45
C ALA A 560 2.87 2.45 2.46
N ARG A 561 2.50 3.65 2.91
CA ARG A 561 2.50 4.88 2.11
C ARG A 561 3.92 5.35 1.73
N ILE A 562 4.90 5.21 2.63
CA ILE A 562 6.32 5.47 2.33
C ILE A 562 6.81 4.50 1.24
N ASP A 563 6.48 3.22 1.36
CA ASP A 563 6.90 2.21 0.38
C ASP A 563 6.20 2.40 -0.98
N GLU A 564 4.94 2.80 -1.02
CA GLU A 564 4.26 3.24 -2.26
C GLU A 564 4.96 4.46 -2.90
N CYS A 565 5.34 5.46 -2.10
CA CYS A 565 6.05 6.65 -2.60
C CYS A 565 7.44 6.28 -3.15
N ARG A 566 8.16 5.37 -2.48
CA ARG A 566 9.48 4.87 -2.92
C ARG A 566 9.38 4.06 -4.20
N ALA A 567 8.42 3.13 -4.28
CA ALA A 567 8.14 2.39 -5.50
C ALA A 567 7.68 3.29 -6.66
N HIS A 568 7.07 4.45 -6.39
CA HIS A 568 6.80 5.46 -7.42
C HIS A 568 8.06 6.20 -7.86
N LEU A 569 8.90 6.64 -6.92
CA LEU A 569 10.17 7.34 -7.18
C LEU A 569 11.16 6.48 -7.97
N GLU A 570 11.25 5.18 -7.66
CA GLU A 570 12.15 4.24 -8.33
C GLU A 570 11.72 3.98 -9.78
N ARG A 571 10.41 3.78 -10.03
CA ARG A 571 9.85 3.67 -11.39
C ARG A 571 10.02 4.94 -12.20
N ALA A 572 9.73 6.11 -11.63
CA ALA A 572 9.89 7.38 -12.33
C ALA A 572 11.37 7.66 -12.63
N GLY A 573 12.28 7.33 -11.70
CA GLY A 573 13.73 7.45 -11.88
C GLY A 573 14.27 6.57 -13.00
N SER A 574 13.82 5.32 -13.11
CA SER A 574 14.25 4.41 -14.18
C SER A 574 13.75 4.84 -15.57
N LEU A 575 12.49 5.31 -15.66
CA LEU A 575 11.94 5.89 -16.89
C LEU A 575 12.68 7.16 -17.32
N ILE A 576 12.98 8.07 -16.38
CA ILE A 576 13.78 9.28 -16.66
C ILE A 576 15.17 8.89 -17.20
N GLY A 577 15.84 7.90 -16.59
CA GLY A 577 17.15 7.43 -17.07
C GLY A 577 17.11 6.90 -18.51
N GLN A 578 16.10 6.07 -18.83
CA GLN A 578 15.88 5.54 -20.18
C GLN A 578 15.61 6.66 -21.20
N TYR A 579 14.70 7.59 -20.88
CA TYR A 579 14.37 8.71 -21.77
C TYR A 579 15.54 9.70 -21.93
N GLU A 580 16.36 9.94 -20.89
CA GLU A 580 17.57 10.76 -20.99
C GLU A 580 18.68 10.12 -21.85
N GLU A 581 18.72 8.80 -21.98
CA GLU A 581 19.58 8.11 -22.95
C GLU A 581 19.00 8.14 -24.36
N GLU A 582 17.70 7.88 -24.53
CA GLU A 582 17.01 7.93 -25.82
C GLU A 582 17.11 9.33 -26.46
N TRP A 583 16.86 10.38 -25.67
CA TRP A 583 16.92 11.80 -26.06
C TRP A 583 18.33 12.22 -26.49
N ARG A 584 19.39 11.75 -25.80
CA ARG A 584 20.78 11.95 -26.25
C ARG A 584 21.03 11.28 -27.60
N GLY A 585 20.55 10.04 -27.76
CA GLY A 585 20.67 9.29 -29.02
C GLY A 585 19.97 9.96 -30.21
N TRP A 586 18.78 10.57 -29.99
CA TRP A 586 18.10 11.34 -31.04
C TRP A 586 18.80 12.67 -31.32
N ARG A 587 19.25 13.40 -30.30
CA ARG A 587 19.97 14.68 -30.45
C ARG A 587 21.22 14.56 -31.31
N ASP A 588 22.04 13.53 -31.09
CA ASP A 588 23.25 13.32 -31.91
C ASP A 588 22.90 12.94 -33.36
N LYS A 589 21.81 12.20 -33.60
CA LYS A 589 21.31 11.94 -34.96
C LYS A 589 20.80 13.21 -35.66
N ILE A 590 20.06 14.07 -34.96
CA ILE A 590 19.55 15.36 -35.49
C ILE A 590 20.71 16.29 -35.87
N LYS A 591 21.76 16.34 -35.05
CA LYS A 591 22.99 17.10 -35.31
C LYS A 591 23.71 16.63 -36.59
N ASP A 592 23.87 15.31 -36.76
CA ASP A 592 24.50 14.75 -37.96
C ASP A 592 23.62 14.89 -39.21
N ALA A 593 22.28 14.82 -39.07
CA ALA A 593 21.35 15.15 -40.16
C ALA A 593 21.47 16.61 -40.59
N GLY A 594 21.70 17.54 -39.65
CA GLY A 594 22.03 18.93 -39.93
C GLY A 594 23.27 19.10 -40.81
N GLN A 595 24.32 18.30 -40.59
CA GLN A 595 25.52 18.30 -41.44
C GLN A 595 25.24 17.78 -42.86
N TYR A 596 24.49 16.68 -42.98
CA TYR A 596 24.03 16.16 -44.29
C TYR A 596 23.27 17.22 -45.09
N MET A 597 22.38 17.96 -44.43
CA MET A 597 21.59 19.04 -45.04
C MET A 597 22.41 20.25 -45.48
N GLN A 598 23.55 20.51 -44.82
CA GLN A 598 24.48 21.54 -45.27
C GLN A 598 25.23 21.10 -46.54
N TYR A 599 25.80 19.89 -46.54
CA TYR A 599 26.50 19.36 -47.72
C TYR A 599 25.57 19.19 -48.94
N LYS A 600 24.29 18.84 -48.72
CA LYS A 600 23.26 18.80 -49.78
C LYS A 600 23.10 20.14 -50.51
N LYS A 601 23.26 21.27 -49.80
CA LYS A 601 23.23 22.62 -50.40
C LYS A 601 24.52 22.93 -51.14
N GLU A 602 25.68 22.63 -50.55
CA GLU A 602 27.00 22.83 -51.18
C GLU A 602 27.08 22.12 -52.55
N VAL A 603 26.58 20.87 -52.65
CA VAL A 603 26.48 20.10 -53.90
C VAL A 603 25.53 20.75 -54.92
N GLN A 604 24.36 21.26 -54.49
CA GLN A 604 23.41 21.91 -55.40
C GLN A 604 23.94 23.22 -56.00
N GLU A 605 24.71 23.99 -55.25
CA GLU A 605 25.35 25.21 -55.75
C GLU A 605 26.52 24.90 -56.68
N ALA A 606 27.36 23.93 -56.33
CA ALA A 606 28.46 23.47 -57.18
C ALA A 606 27.95 22.91 -58.53
N ARG A 607 26.90 22.08 -58.54
CA ARG A 607 26.29 21.55 -59.77
C ARG A 607 25.78 22.65 -60.70
N LYS A 608 25.21 23.75 -60.18
CA LYS A 608 24.82 24.93 -60.99
C LYS A 608 26.01 25.64 -61.62
N GLN A 609 27.13 25.77 -60.90
CA GLN A 609 28.35 26.38 -61.43
C GLN A 609 29.00 25.52 -62.52
N ALA A 610 28.98 24.19 -62.36
CA ALA A 610 29.46 23.26 -63.39
C ALA A 610 28.65 23.37 -64.69
N GLN A 611 27.31 23.40 -64.60
CA GLN A 611 26.44 23.55 -65.77
C GLN A 611 26.72 24.86 -66.55
N ALA A 612 26.88 25.99 -65.85
CA ALA A 612 27.17 27.27 -66.48
C ALA A 612 28.53 27.29 -67.21
N LEU A 613 29.52 26.50 -66.77
CA LEU A 613 30.80 26.35 -67.45
C LEU A 613 30.71 25.43 -68.68
N ASP A 614 29.88 24.39 -68.64
CA ASP A 614 29.65 23.52 -69.80
C ASP A 614 28.93 24.25 -70.95
N GLU A 615 27.99 25.14 -70.62
CA GLU A 615 27.36 26.04 -71.61
C GLU A 615 28.38 26.99 -72.25
N GLN A 616 29.35 27.52 -71.48
CA GLN A 616 30.44 28.35 -71.99
C GLN A 616 31.42 27.56 -72.88
N LEU A 617 31.77 26.33 -72.49
CA LEU A 617 32.64 25.44 -73.28
C LEU A 617 31.99 25.09 -74.62
N ALA A 618 30.69 24.79 -74.65
CA ALA A 618 29.94 24.52 -75.87
C ALA A 618 29.90 25.73 -76.82
N ALA A 619 29.78 26.95 -76.29
CA ALA A 619 29.84 28.17 -77.08
C ALA A 619 31.23 28.39 -77.71
N LEU A 620 32.31 28.29 -76.91
CA LEU A 620 33.68 28.48 -77.39
C LEU A 620 34.06 27.45 -78.47
N ALA A 621 33.67 26.19 -78.32
CA ALA A 621 33.90 25.15 -79.33
C ALA A 621 33.25 25.48 -80.69
N LYS A 622 32.05 26.08 -80.67
CA LYS A 622 31.30 26.47 -81.87
C LYS A 622 31.97 27.61 -82.64
N ASP A 623 32.51 28.61 -81.95
CA ASP A 623 33.20 29.73 -82.59
C ASP A 623 34.58 29.33 -83.14
N ILE A 624 35.31 28.43 -82.45
CA ILE A 624 36.55 27.82 -82.98
C ILE A 624 36.28 27.10 -84.30
N ALA A 625 35.23 26.28 -84.37
CA ALA A 625 34.86 25.57 -85.61
C ALA A 625 34.50 26.54 -86.74
N ARG A 626 33.71 27.59 -86.44
CA ARG A 626 33.26 28.59 -87.40
C ARG A 626 34.39 29.41 -88.02
N LEU A 627 35.41 29.77 -87.23
CA LEU A 627 36.62 30.44 -87.75
C LEU A 627 37.51 29.48 -88.53
N GLY A 628 37.58 28.20 -88.13
CA GLY A 628 38.33 27.15 -88.82
C GLY A 628 37.93 26.99 -90.29
N SER A 629 36.64 26.90 -90.60
CA SER A 629 36.17 26.74 -91.99
C SER A 629 36.56 27.92 -92.89
N ARG A 630 36.46 29.16 -92.38
CA ARG A 630 36.83 30.38 -93.12
C ARG A 630 38.32 30.46 -93.42
N LEU A 631 39.15 29.91 -92.54
CA LEU A 631 40.59 29.87 -92.71
C LEU A 631 41.02 29.03 -93.93
N GLU A 632 40.36 27.88 -94.16
CA GLU A 632 40.63 27.01 -95.30
C GLU A 632 40.13 27.60 -96.63
N GLU A 633 38.95 28.23 -96.63
CA GLU A 633 38.41 28.92 -97.82
C GLU A 633 39.36 30.01 -98.34
N ALA A 634 39.89 30.86 -97.45
CA ALA A 634 40.87 31.89 -97.80
C ALA A 634 42.23 31.29 -98.24
N ARG A 635 42.63 30.12 -97.68
CA ARG A 635 43.84 29.41 -98.11
C ARG A 635 43.73 28.93 -99.56
N ALA A 636 42.58 28.42 -99.98
CA ALA A 636 42.34 27.96 -101.35
C ALA A 636 42.43 29.10 -102.39
N GLN A 637 41.79 30.24 -102.12
CA GLN A 637 41.85 31.44 -102.97
C GLN A 637 43.30 31.97 -103.14
N LYS A 638 44.08 31.92 -102.06
CA LYS A 638 45.51 32.31 -102.04
C LYS A 638 46.40 31.39 -102.89
N THR A 639 46.04 30.12 -103.10
CA THR A 639 46.76 29.22 -104.02
C THR A 639 46.45 29.54 -105.49
N GLU A 640 45.18 29.71 -105.85
CA GLU A 640 44.75 29.98 -107.23
C GLU A 640 45.40 31.25 -107.83
N LEU A 641 45.33 32.37 -107.09
CA LEU A 641 45.91 33.65 -107.52
C LEU A 641 47.45 33.57 -107.73
N LYS A 642 48.15 32.71 -106.99
CA LYS A 642 49.60 32.50 -107.18
C LYS A 642 49.92 31.73 -108.45
N GLU A 643 49.05 30.84 -108.91
CA GLU A 643 49.25 30.10 -110.16
C GLU A 643 48.92 30.95 -111.38
N ARG A 644 47.90 31.81 -111.28
CA ARG A 644 47.61 32.86 -112.28
C ARG A 644 48.78 33.82 -112.48
N LEU A 645 49.50 34.17 -111.41
CA LEU A 645 50.70 35.02 -111.53
C LEU A 645 51.84 34.30 -112.29
N ARG A 646 52.02 32.98 -112.08
CA ARG A 646 53.04 32.18 -112.78
C ARG A 646 52.78 32.06 -114.28
N SER A 647 51.53 31.95 -114.73
CA SER A 647 51.20 31.88 -116.16
C SER A 647 51.46 33.20 -116.88
N LEU A 648 51.13 34.35 -116.27
CA LEU A 648 51.45 35.67 -116.83
C LEU A 648 52.97 35.90 -116.94
N GLU A 649 53.73 35.57 -115.88
CA GLU A 649 55.20 35.67 -115.89
C GLU A 649 55.86 34.75 -116.95
N ALA A 650 55.21 33.64 -117.33
CA ALA A 650 55.66 32.77 -118.42
C ALA A 650 55.35 33.35 -119.81
N GLN A 651 54.16 33.95 -120.00
CA GLN A 651 53.77 34.59 -121.26
C GLN A 651 54.64 35.81 -121.57
N ARG A 652 54.97 36.63 -120.56
CA ARG A 652 55.85 37.79 -120.75
C ARG A 652 57.23 37.38 -121.29
N ARG A 653 57.80 36.28 -120.75
CA ARG A 653 59.07 35.69 -121.23
C ARG A 653 58.99 35.20 -122.67
N ALA A 654 57.84 34.70 -123.13
CA ALA A 654 57.67 34.25 -124.51
C ALA A 654 57.77 35.42 -125.50
N VAL A 655 57.17 36.58 -125.18
CA VAL A 655 57.28 37.79 -126.00
C VAL A 655 58.71 38.36 -125.95
N GLU A 656 59.36 38.42 -124.78
CA GLU A 656 60.77 38.80 -124.61
C GLU A 656 61.76 37.87 -125.37
N GLN A 657 61.32 36.65 -125.74
CA GLN A 657 62.11 35.67 -126.50
C GLN A 657 61.85 35.67 -128.02
N ASN A 658 60.81 36.36 -128.49
CA ASN A 658 60.44 36.38 -129.91
C ASN A 658 61.57 36.97 -130.80
N TYR A 659 61.88 36.29 -131.91
CA TYR A 659 62.92 36.66 -132.86
C TYR A 659 62.68 38.05 -133.49
N ASP A 660 61.44 38.36 -133.88
CA ASP A 660 61.10 39.64 -134.50
C ASP A 660 61.28 40.78 -133.49
N TYR A 661 60.73 40.63 -132.28
CA TYR A 661 60.91 41.60 -131.19
C TYR A 661 62.39 41.89 -130.89
N ARG A 662 63.24 40.84 -130.91
CA ARG A 662 64.68 40.96 -130.68
C ARG A 662 65.42 41.64 -131.83
N SER A 663 65.07 41.34 -133.08
CA SER A 663 65.71 41.92 -134.26
C SER A 663 65.32 43.39 -134.52
N LEU A 664 64.11 43.78 -134.10
CA LEU A 664 63.58 45.15 -134.24
C LEU A 664 63.99 46.10 -133.11
N ARG A 665 64.60 45.59 -132.04
CA ARG A 665 64.86 46.29 -130.75
C ARG A 665 65.74 47.55 -130.85
N SER A 666 66.45 47.75 -131.96
CA SER A 666 67.26 48.94 -132.23
C SER A 666 66.48 50.11 -132.86
N LEU A 667 65.23 49.89 -133.28
CA LEU A 667 64.36 50.91 -133.88
C LEU A 667 63.50 51.61 -132.82
N ALA A 668 63.04 52.82 -133.11
CA ALA A 668 62.08 53.53 -132.25
C ALA A 668 60.63 53.07 -132.55
N PRO A 669 59.83 52.62 -131.57
CA PRO A 669 58.49 52.09 -131.82
C PRO A 669 57.54 53.16 -132.40
N ILE A 670 56.56 52.70 -133.18
CA ILE A 670 55.37 53.45 -133.58
C ILE A 670 54.16 52.63 -133.11
N TYR A 671 53.19 53.27 -132.48
CA TYR A 671 51.99 52.57 -132.00
C TYR A 671 50.90 52.63 -133.06
N SER A 672 50.48 51.46 -133.57
CA SER A 672 49.42 51.30 -134.57
C SER A 672 48.20 50.63 -133.95
N ARG A 673 47.02 50.87 -134.51
CA ARG A 673 45.76 50.17 -134.14
C ARG A 673 45.52 48.89 -134.95
N GLU A 674 46.47 48.53 -135.83
CA GLU A 674 46.39 47.39 -136.74
C GLU A 674 46.88 46.12 -136.07
N SER A 675 46.21 44.99 -136.32
CA SER A 675 46.64 43.67 -135.85
C SER A 675 48.00 43.24 -136.42
N GLU A 676 48.71 42.37 -135.68
CA GLU A 676 50.04 41.87 -136.03
C GLU A 676 50.09 41.26 -137.45
N GLU A 677 49.04 40.56 -137.87
CA GLU A 677 48.91 39.99 -139.21
C GLU A 677 48.93 41.06 -140.31
N VAL A 678 48.27 42.20 -140.10
CA VAL A 678 48.25 43.33 -141.06
C VAL A 678 49.62 44.00 -141.12
N ILE A 679 50.26 44.22 -139.96
CA ILE A 679 51.59 44.84 -139.90
C ILE A 679 52.65 43.93 -140.55
N ARG A 680 52.59 42.61 -140.32
CA ARG A 680 53.44 41.63 -141.01
C ARG A 680 53.18 41.60 -142.52
N ALA A 681 51.92 41.62 -142.95
CA ALA A 681 51.56 41.67 -144.36
C ALA A 681 52.14 42.92 -145.06
N LYS A 682 52.10 44.09 -144.42
CA LYS A 682 52.79 45.31 -144.89
C LYS A 682 54.29 45.10 -145.03
N ILE A 683 54.95 44.60 -143.99
CA ILE A 683 56.41 44.35 -144.00
C ILE A 683 56.81 43.45 -145.16
N ASP A 684 56.07 42.36 -145.40
CA ASP A 684 56.41 41.40 -146.47
C ASP A 684 56.03 41.92 -147.87
N GLN A 685 54.93 42.68 -148.00
CA GLN A 685 54.59 43.34 -149.25
C GLN A 685 55.60 44.42 -149.65
N TRP A 686 56.11 45.20 -148.70
CA TRP A 686 57.16 46.19 -148.98
C TRP A 686 58.50 45.53 -149.34
N LYS A 687 58.88 44.41 -148.69
CA LYS A 687 60.03 43.58 -149.14
C LYS A 687 59.89 43.13 -150.59
N LEU A 688 58.71 42.62 -150.98
CA LEU A 688 58.43 42.15 -152.34
C LEU A 688 58.46 43.30 -153.37
N ARG A 689 57.91 44.47 -153.04
CA ARG A 689 58.01 45.68 -153.87
C ARG A 689 59.46 46.13 -154.09
N ILE A 690 60.29 46.14 -153.04
CA ILE A 690 61.73 46.45 -153.15
C ILE A 690 62.47 45.45 -154.04
N GLN A 691 62.03 44.18 -154.08
CA GLN A 691 62.56 43.15 -154.97
C GLN A 691 62.02 43.22 -156.41
N GLY A 692 61.19 44.20 -156.75
CA GLY A 692 60.58 44.36 -158.07
C GLY A 692 59.47 43.36 -158.39
N ILE A 693 58.94 42.66 -157.38
CA ILE A 693 57.92 41.61 -157.54
C ILE A 693 56.54 42.20 -157.25
N GLU A 694 55.74 42.38 -158.30
CA GLU A 694 54.33 42.78 -158.17
C GLU A 694 53.43 41.56 -157.98
N THR A 695 52.76 41.49 -156.82
CA THR A 695 51.60 40.61 -156.60
C THR A 695 50.49 40.93 -157.59
N THR A 696 49.93 39.91 -158.24
CA THR A 696 48.87 40.05 -159.24
C THR A 696 47.49 40.25 -158.61
N TYR A 697 46.58 40.90 -159.35
CA TYR A 697 45.21 41.19 -158.89
C TYR A 697 44.43 39.93 -158.45
N SER A 698 44.66 38.79 -159.12
CA SER A 698 44.03 37.51 -158.79
C SER A 698 44.37 37.03 -157.36
N GLU A 699 45.61 37.23 -156.91
CA GLU A 699 46.07 36.78 -155.58
C GLU A 699 45.44 37.60 -154.45
N TRP A 700 45.20 38.90 -154.69
CA TRP A 700 44.48 39.76 -153.75
C TRP A 700 43.01 39.38 -153.65
N GLN A 701 42.36 39.04 -154.77
CA GLN A 701 40.97 38.59 -154.74
C GLN A 701 40.81 37.27 -153.96
N THR A 702 41.70 36.29 -154.15
CA THR A 702 41.67 35.03 -153.37
C THR A 702 41.89 35.29 -151.86
N LYS A 703 42.79 36.20 -151.49
CA LYS A 703 43.00 36.60 -150.08
C LYS A 703 41.75 37.26 -149.48
N ARG A 704 41.05 38.09 -150.26
CA ARG A 704 39.80 38.76 -149.87
C ARG A 704 38.70 37.74 -149.56
N GLU A 705 38.44 36.82 -150.49
CA GLU A 705 37.41 35.78 -150.37
C GLU A 705 37.67 34.86 -149.15
N PHE A 706 38.94 34.49 -148.90
CA PHE A 706 39.31 33.73 -147.70
C PHE A 706 38.96 34.46 -146.39
N ARG A 707 39.30 35.75 -146.28
CA ARG A 707 39.02 36.52 -145.04
C ARG A 707 37.52 36.72 -144.83
N GLN A 708 36.75 36.99 -145.89
CA GLN A 708 35.28 37.10 -145.82
C GLN A 708 34.63 35.81 -145.31
N ASN A 709 35.03 34.64 -145.84
CA ASN A 709 34.45 33.35 -145.42
C ASN A 709 34.65 33.06 -143.92
N GLU A 710 35.80 33.41 -143.35
CA GLU A 710 36.04 33.24 -141.90
C GLU A 710 35.28 34.28 -141.04
N ILE A 711 35.07 35.50 -141.55
CA ILE A 711 34.19 36.51 -140.89
C ILE A 711 32.76 35.96 -140.77
N ASP A 712 32.22 35.40 -141.84
CA ASP A 712 30.87 34.85 -141.88
C ASP A 712 30.74 33.59 -141.02
N ARG A 713 31.76 32.73 -141.02
CA ARG A 713 31.86 31.56 -140.12
C ARG A 713 31.86 31.96 -138.64
N LEU A 714 32.71 32.91 -138.25
CA LEU A 714 32.79 33.38 -136.86
C LEU A 714 31.51 34.11 -136.42
N THR A 715 30.88 34.86 -137.32
CA THR A 715 29.57 35.49 -137.07
C THR A 715 28.49 34.43 -136.77
N ASN A 716 28.50 33.31 -137.50
CA ASN A 716 27.57 32.20 -137.25
C ASN A 716 27.85 31.49 -135.91
N GLU A 717 29.10 31.25 -135.52
CA GLU A 717 29.41 30.65 -134.20
C GLU A 717 29.06 31.58 -133.02
N ILE A 718 29.27 32.89 -133.15
CA ILE A 718 28.81 33.89 -132.17
C ILE A 718 27.29 33.81 -131.98
N ASN A 719 26.53 33.75 -133.07
CA ASN A 719 25.07 33.66 -133.03
C ASN A 719 24.58 32.35 -132.40
N LYS A 720 25.22 31.21 -132.71
CA LYS A 720 24.92 29.91 -132.08
C LYS A 720 25.16 29.93 -130.57
N LEU A 721 26.22 30.57 -130.10
CA LEU A 721 26.53 30.62 -128.66
C LEU A 721 25.48 31.45 -127.90
N LYS A 722 25.09 32.61 -128.44
CA LYS A 722 24.01 33.46 -127.90
C LYS A 722 22.64 32.79 -127.88
N GLN A 723 22.36 31.86 -128.80
CA GLN A 723 21.13 31.06 -128.76
C GLN A 723 21.16 29.95 -127.69
N LYS A 724 22.34 29.48 -127.27
CA LYS A 724 22.48 28.44 -126.24
C LYS A 724 22.42 28.99 -124.81
N ARG A 725 23.08 30.13 -124.55
CA ARG A 725 22.98 30.88 -123.29
C ARG A 725 22.65 32.35 -123.59
N PRO A 726 21.50 32.87 -123.12
CA PRO A 726 21.15 34.28 -123.27
C PRO A 726 21.75 35.18 -122.17
N ASP A 727 22.39 34.60 -121.15
CA ASP A 727 22.86 35.24 -119.93
C ASP A 727 24.38 35.50 -119.89
N LEU A 728 25.03 35.46 -121.06
CA LEU A 728 26.48 35.62 -121.24
C LEU A 728 26.95 37.07 -121.00
N ASP A 729 28.16 37.22 -120.47
CA ASP A 729 28.82 38.53 -120.38
C ASP A 729 29.34 38.97 -121.76
N GLU A 730 28.57 39.84 -122.41
CA GLU A 730 28.93 40.43 -123.71
C GLU A 730 30.05 41.47 -123.65
N THR A 731 30.38 41.99 -122.47
CA THR A 731 31.36 43.10 -122.28
C THR A 731 32.79 42.60 -122.08
N ARG A 732 32.94 41.33 -121.71
CA ARG A 732 34.21 40.65 -121.44
C ARG A 732 35.15 40.70 -122.65
N THR A 733 36.37 41.19 -122.43
CA THR A 733 37.49 41.06 -123.38
C THR A 733 38.13 39.68 -123.27
N PHE A 734 38.73 39.20 -124.37
CA PHE A 734 39.53 37.98 -124.34
C PHE A 734 40.94 38.32 -123.83
N PRO A 735 41.42 37.72 -122.72
CA PRO A 735 42.74 37.99 -122.16
C PRO A 735 43.84 37.20 -122.88
N SER A 736 45.10 37.58 -122.65
CA SER A 736 46.26 36.89 -123.25
C SER A 736 46.40 35.41 -122.83
N ASP A 737 45.82 35.02 -121.69
CA ASP A 737 45.74 33.63 -121.19
C ASP A 737 44.45 32.87 -121.57
N GLY A 738 43.56 33.48 -122.37
CA GLY A 738 42.18 33.03 -122.53
C GLY A 738 41.98 31.58 -122.97
N ALA A 739 42.90 31.02 -123.78
CA ALA A 739 42.86 29.62 -124.19
C ALA A 739 43.11 28.65 -123.03
N GLN A 740 44.15 28.89 -122.21
CA GLN A 740 44.48 28.07 -121.03
C GLN A 740 43.39 28.17 -119.96
N ARG A 741 42.69 29.31 -119.91
CA ARG A 741 41.58 29.54 -118.99
C ARG A 741 40.29 28.84 -119.40
N LEU A 742 40.05 28.61 -120.70
CA LEU A 742 38.95 27.76 -121.16
C LEU A 742 39.19 26.29 -120.80
N GLU A 743 40.41 25.78 -121.04
CA GLU A 743 40.82 24.40 -120.75
C GLU A 743 40.63 24.04 -119.26
N ARG A 744 41.11 24.91 -118.35
CA ARG A 744 40.90 24.73 -116.89
C ARG A 744 39.43 24.78 -116.47
N LEU A 745 38.60 25.59 -117.13
CA LEU A 745 37.17 25.64 -116.83
C LEU A 745 36.47 24.34 -117.24
N GLU A 746 36.87 23.70 -118.35
CA GLU A 746 36.37 22.36 -118.72
C GLU A 746 36.74 21.30 -117.68
N GLU A 747 37.98 21.30 -117.17
CA GLU A 747 38.42 20.40 -116.08
C GLU A 747 37.60 20.63 -114.78
N GLN A 748 37.39 21.89 -114.39
CA GLN A 748 36.61 22.27 -113.21
C GLN A 748 35.15 21.82 -113.34
N ILE A 749 34.50 22.08 -114.48
CA ILE A 749 33.12 21.66 -114.79
C ILE A 749 32.98 20.13 -114.69
N ALA A 750 33.91 19.37 -115.29
CA ALA A 750 33.90 17.91 -115.23
C ALA A 750 34.02 17.38 -113.78
N SER A 751 34.92 17.95 -112.98
CA SER A 751 35.11 17.56 -111.58
C SER A 751 33.90 17.89 -110.69
N ALA A 752 33.24 19.03 -110.95
CA ALA A 752 32.02 19.45 -110.24
C ALA A 752 30.84 18.52 -110.58
N GLN A 753 30.67 18.15 -111.85
CA GLN A 753 29.62 17.21 -112.30
C GLN A 753 29.77 15.82 -111.65
N GLU A 754 30.98 15.26 -111.53
CA GLU A 754 31.16 13.98 -110.84
C GLU A 754 30.91 14.09 -109.33
N THR A 755 31.37 15.18 -108.71
CA THR A 755 31.16 15.44 -107.26
C THR A 755 29.67 15.53 -106.93
N LEU A 756 28.90 16.29 -107.72
CA LEU A 756 27.44 16.42 -107.59
C LEU A 756 26.72 15.06 -107.71
N LYS A 757 27.16 14.20 -108.64
CA LYS A 757 26.59 12.85 -108.82
C LYS A 757 26.75 11.98 -107.55
N ARG A 758 27.89 12.10 -106.86
CA ARG A 758 28.15 11.38 -105.59
C ARG A 758 27.31 11.95 -104.44
N LEU A 759 27.15 13.27 -104.37
CA LEU A 759 26.29 13.93 -103.37
C LEU A 759 24.83 13.50 -103.49
N LYS A 760 24.27 13.48 -104.71
CA LYS A 760 22.90 13.02 -105.00
C LYS A 760 22.59 11.61 -104.50
N GLN A 761 23.56 10.69 -104.57
CA GLN A 761 23.41 9.34 -104.02
C GLN A 761 23.36 9.37 -102.48
N ARG A 762 24.22 10.16 -101.83
CA ARG A 762 24.25 10.31 -100.37
C ARG A 762 22.96 10.90 -99.81
N THR A 763 22.37 11.91 -100.46
CA THR A 763 21.07 12.49 -100.07
C THR A 763 19.94 11.46 -100.10
N GLN A 764 19.89 10.63 -101.16
CA GLN A 764 18.88 9.56 -101.27
C GLN A 764 19.06 8.44 -100.23
N GLU A 765 20.28 8.13 -99.82
CA GLU A 765 20.52 7.17 -98.74
C GLU A 765 20.09 7.71 -97.37
N ALA A 766 20.42 8.98 -97.08
CA ALA A 766 20.02 9.61 -95.82
C ALA A 766 18.49 9.69 -95.68
N LEU A 767 17.78 10.04 -96.76
CA LEU A 767 16.31 10.06 -96.79
C LEU A 767 15.70 8.70 -96.42
N LYS A 768 16.18 7.61 -97.03
CA LYS A 768 15.70 6.25 -96.76
C LYS A 768 15.94 5.80 -95.31
N ARG A 769 17.02 6.28 -94.68
CA ARG A 769 17.30 6.01 -93.26
C ARG A 769 16.33 6.77 -92.36
N LYS A 770 16.11 8.07 -92.61
CA LYS A 770 15.10 8.90 -91.93
C LYS A 770 13.70 8.26 -92.01
N GLU A 771 13.23 7.92 -93.21
CA GLU A 771 11.90 7.34 -93.41
C GLU A 771 11.72 6.02 -92.65
N ARG A 772 12.72 5.15 -92.68
CA ARG A 772 12.70 3.87 -91.94
C ARG A 772 12.62 4.09 -90.42
N GLN A 773 13.39 5.02 -89.86
CA GLN A 773 13.37 5.31 -88.43
C GLN A 773 12.05 5.96 -87.99
N SER A 774 11.44 6.79 -88.85
CA SER A 774 10.11 7.38 -88.59
C SER A 774 9.03 6.31 -88.36
N GLY A 775 9.07 5.21 -89.13
CA GLY A 775 8.18 4.05 -88.92
C GLY A 775 8.43 3.29 -87.61
N VAL A 776 9.67 3.24 -87.12
CA VAL A 776 10.00 2.63 -85.81
C VAL A 776 9.41 3.46 -84.67
N VAL A 777 9.56 4.79 -84.71
CA VAL A 777 8.99 5.72 -83.73
C VAL A 777 7.46 5.57 -83.66
N GLN A 778 6.77 5.58 -84.80
CA GLN A 778 5.30 5.40 -84.84
C GLN A 778 4.86 4.05 -84.23
N THR A 779 5.59 2.98 -84.53
CA THR A 779 5.31 1.64 -83.97
C THR A 779 5.47 1.60 -82.45
N LYS A 780 6.54 2.23 -81.94
CA LYS A 780 6.82 2.33 -80.49
C LYS A 780 5.80 3.20 -79.76
N GLU A 781 5.38 4.30 -80.37
CA GLU A 781 4.33 5.17 -79.81
C GLU A 781 2.96 4.45 -79.76
N GLN A 782 2.62 3.65 -80.76
CA GLN A 782 1.41 2.82 -80.70
C GLN A 782 1.49 1.81 -79.55
N GLN A 783 2.61 1.10 -79.38
CA GLN A 783 2.82 0.16 -78.28
C GLN A 783 2.77 0.82 -76.89
N PHE A 784 3.13 2.10 -76.77
CA PHE A 784 2.94 2.86 -75.53
C PHE A 784 1.45 3.06 -75.23
N ARG A 785 0.68 3.56 -76.21
CA ARG A 785 -0.76 3.85 -76.07
C ARG A 785 -1.61 2.60 -75.81
N GLU A 786 -1.19 1.45 -76.31
CA GLU A 786 -1.83 0.15 -76.04
C GLU A 786 -1.58 -0.36 -74.61
N LYS A 787 -0.39 -0.07 -74.03
CA LYS A 787 -0.02 -0.52 -72.68
C LYS A 787 -0.47 0.41 -71.56
N PHE A 788 -0.59 1.71 -71.83
CA PHE A 788 -0.96 2.73 -70.85
C PHE A 788 -2.13 3.59 -71.39
N PRO A 789 -3.36 3.03 -71.46
CA PRO A 789 -4.50 3.71 -72.06
C PRO A 789 -4.91 4.96 -71.25
N ASN A 790 -5.07 6.10 -71.93
CA ASN A 790 -5.37 7.42 -71.36
C ASN A 790 -4.26 8.05 -70.49
N GLU A 791 -3.08 7.44 -70.37
CA GLU A 791 -1.94 8.06 -69.69
C GLU A 791 -1.06 8.85 -70.67
N ALA A 792 -0.50 9.96 -70.19
CA ALA A 792 0.50 10.72 -70.93
C ALA A 792 1.89 10.06 -70.84
N ARG A 793 2.77 10.41 -71.78
CA ARG A 793 4.21 10.12 -71.67
C ARG A 793 4.79 10.81 -70.43
N TRP A 794 5.67 10.13 -69.68
CA TRP A 794 6.32 10.70 -68.51
C TRP A 794 7.27 11.86 -68.86
N PRO A 795 7.14 13.06 -68.25
CA PRO A 795 8.01 14.19 -68.55
C PRO A 795 9.37 14.03 -67.88
N PHE A 796 10.40 13.69 -68.65
CA PHE A 796 11.79 13.69 -68.19
C PHE A 796 12.45 15.06 -68.39
N ALA A 797 13.18 15.52 -67.36
CA ALA A 797 13.98 16.75 -67.40
C ALA A 797 15.50 16.51 -67.62
N ALA A 798 15.93 15.25 -67.62
CA ALA A 798 17.33 14.85 -67.75
C ALA A 798 17.69 14.41 -69.18
N PRO A 799 18.98 14.42 -69.57
CA PRO A 799 19.46 13.79 -70.81
C PRO A 799 19.15 12.30 -70.91
N LEU A 800 19.00 11.79 -72.13
CA LEU A 800 18.66 10.38 -72.40
C LEU A 800 19.67 9.37 -71.83
N ALA A 801 20.96 9.70 -71.78
CA ALA A 801 21.96 8.81 -71.20
C ALA A 801 21.73 8.58 -69.69
N ASP A 802 21.38 9.62 -68.95
CA ASP A 802 21.21 9.57 -67.49
C ASP A 802 19.93 8.85 -67.08
N ILE A 803 18.86 8.99 -67.88
CA ILE A 803 17.57 8.33 -67.63
C ILE A 803 17.71 6.79 -67.61
N ALA A 804 18.56 6.21 -68.48
CA ALA A 804 18.76 4.76 -68.51
C ALA A 804 19.29 4.22 -67.17
N ALA A 805 20.35 4.84 -66.64
CA ALA A 805 20.95 4.46 -65.37
C ALA A 805 20.03 4.73 -64.17
N GLN A 806 19.30 5.85 -64.20
CA GLN A 806 18.29 6.16 -63.17
C GLN A 806 17.20 5.08 -63.10
N LEU A 807 16.71 4.60 -64.25
CA LEU A 807 15.66 3.57 -64.30
C LEU A 807 16.16 2.19 -63.84
N GLU A 808 17.41 1.82 -64.10
CA GLU A 808 17.96 0.56 -63.60
C GLU A 808 18.20 0.61 -62.08
N ALA A 809 18.67 1.73 -61.56
CA ALA A 809 18.80 1.96 -60.12
C ALA A 809 17.42 1.98 -59.40
N GLU A 810 16.40 2.63 -60.00
CA GLU A 810 15.03 2.63 -59.49
C GLU A 810 14.45 1.21 -59.44
N GLN A 811 14.71 0.39 -60.46
CA GLN A 811 14.25 -1.00 -60.50
C GLN A 811 14.94 -1.91 -59.47
N GLU A 812 16.26 -1.77 -59.26
CA GLU A 812 16.95 -2.49 -58.18
C GLU A 812 16.45 -2.07 -56.78
N ALA A 813 16.21 -0.77 -56.57
CA ALA A 813 15.69 -0.27 -55.30
C ALA A 813 14.29 -0.82 -55.01
N LEU A 814 13.39 -0.83 -56.01
CA LEU A 814 12.07 -1.43 -55.92
C LEU A 814 12.14 -2.94 -55.62
N ALA A 815 13.02 -3.69 -56.28
CA ALA A 815 13.18 -5.12 -56.00
C ALA A 815 13.63 -5.41 -54.56
N LYS A 816 14.60 -4.63 -54.05
CA LYS A 816 15.11 -4.73 -52.67
C LYS A 816 14.05 -4.30 -51.64
N ARG A 817 13.25 -3.26 -51.94
CA ARG A 817 12.12 -2.81 -51.12
C ARG A 817 11.05 -3.89 -50.97
N LYS A 818 10.69 -4.56 -52.08
CA LYS A 818 9.68 -5.62 -52.08
C LYS A 818 10.07 -6.77 -51.14
N ALA A 819 11.29 -7.31 -51.30
CA ALA A 819 11.77 -8.43 -50.50
C ALA A 819 11.80 -8.12 -49.00
N PHE A 820 12.22 -6.90 -48.63
CA PHE A 820 12.17 -6.43 -47.25
C PHE A 820 10.73 -6.36 -46.70
N LEU A 821 9.79 -5.78 -47.45
CA LEU A 821 8.39 -5.68 -47.02
C LEU A 821 7.71 -7.06 -46.89
N GLU A 822 8.06 -8.02 -47.76
CA GLU A 822 7.62 -9.42 -47.68
C GLU A 822 8.17 -10.13 -46.42
N GLN A 823 9.47 -9.98 -46.13
CA GLN A 823 10.12 -10.56 -44.96
C GLN A 823 9.59 -9.97 -43.64
N GLU A 824 9.46 -8.64 -43.58
CA GLU A 824 9.03 -7.94 -42.36
C GLU A 824 7.57 -8.26 -42.02
N ARG A 825 6.69 -8.35 -43.03
CA ARG A 825 5.31 -8.82 -42.85
C ARG A 825 5.27 -10.24 -42.27
N GLU A 826 6.21 -11.12 -42.65
CA GLU A 826 6.29 -12.48 -42.12
C GLU A 826 6.89 -12.53 -40.70
N ARG A 827 7.70 -11.55 -40.29
CA ARG A 827 8.15 -11.37 -38.90
C ARG A 827 7.00 -10.92 -38.01
N LEU A 828 6.36 -9.80 -38.37
CA LEU A 828 5.26 -9.19 -37.63
C LEU A 828 4.07 -10.16 -37.46
N ALA A 829 3.75 -10.96 -38.48
CA ALA A 829 2.72 -12.00 -38.38
C ALA A 829 3.04 -13.12 -37.37
N LYS A 830 4.33 -13.43 -37.13
CA LYS A 830 4.75 -14.41 -36.11
C LYS A 830 4.70 -13.80 -34.72
N GLU A 831 5.15 -12.56 -34.56
CA GLU A 831 5.14 -11.83 -33.30
C GLU A 831 3.71 -11.56 -32.82
N MET A 832 2.83 -11.04 -33.68
CA MET A 832 1.42 -10.84 -33.36
C MET A 832 0.69 -12.13 -33.00
N LYS A 833 1.03 -13.26 -33.64
CA LYS A 833 0.47 -14.57 -33.26
C LYS A 833 0.91 -15.01 -31.86
N SER A 834 2.11 -14.65 -31.42
CA SER A 834 2.58 -14.88 -30.04
C SER A 834 1.83 -13.98 -29.06
N ILE A 835 1.69 -12.69 -29.37
CA ILE A 835 0.97 -11.70 -28.54
C ILE A 835 -0.52 -12.06 -28.41
N GLU A 836 -1.18 -12.54 -29.47
CA GLU A 836 -2.55 -13.04 -29.39
C GLU A 836 -2.69 -14.27 -28.49
N GLN A 837 -1.73 -15.19 -28.51
CA GLN A 837 -1.76 -16.37 -27.63
C GLN A 837 -1.57 -15.97 -26.17
N ALA A 838 -0.64 -15.05 -25.90
CA ALA A 838 -0.43 -14.43 -24.59
C ALA A 838 -1.72 -13.74 -24.07
N ALA A 839 -2.34 -12.91 -24.91
CA ALA A 839 -3.60 -12.24 -24.58
C ALA A 839 -4.70 -13.25 -24.23
N ARG A 840 -4.93 -14.29 -25.05
CA ARG A 840 -5.97 -15.31 -24.79
C ARG A 840 -5.73 -16.08 -23.48
N GLN A 841 -4.49 -16.37 -23.11
CA GLN A 841 -4.17 -17.02 -21.83
C GLN A 841 -4.48 -16.11 -20.63
N LEU A 842 -4.13 -14.82 -20.73
CA LEU A 842 -4.46 -13.82 -19.71
C LEU A 842 -5.96 -13.51 -19.65
N GLU A 843 -6.70 -13.60 -20.77
CA GLU A 843 -8.15 -13.44 -20.84
C GLU A 843 -8.87 -14.47 -19.95
N VAL A 844 -8.45 -15.75 -20.01
CA VAL A 844 -8.98 -16.82 -19.14
C VAL A 844 -8.62 -16.56 -17.67
N ALA A 845 -7.39 -16.13 -17.39
CA ALA A 845 -6.98 -15.78 -16.03
C ALA A 845 -7.73 -14.53 -15.49
N LYS A 846 -8.12 -13.60 -16.37
CA LYS A 846 -8.90 -12.40 -16.04
C LYS A 846 -10.30 -12.78 -15.57
N GLU A 847 -10.94 -13.75 -16.22
CA GLU A 847 -12.24 -14.29 -15.79
C GLU A 847 -12.13 -15.09 -14.48
N VAL A 848 -11.10 -15.93 -14.31
CA VAL A 848 -10.97 -16.77 -13.10
C VAL A 848 -10.56 -15.98 -11.84
N HIS A 849 -9.70 -14.97 -11.98
CA HIS A 849 -9.09 -14.24 -10.85
C HIS A 849 -9.55 -12.78 -10.70
N HIS A 850 -10.30 -12.24 -11.67
CA HIS A 850 -10.85 -10.88 -11.68
C HIS A 850 -9.79 -9.77 -11.51
N PHE A 851 -8.54 -10.02 -11.93
CA PHE A 851 -7.42 -9.11 -11.68
C PHE A 851 -7.57 -7.73 -12.36
N ASN A 852 -8.40 -7.62 -13.40
CA ASN A 852 -8.66 -6.34 -14.08
C ASN A 852 -9.73 -5.46 -13.39
N ALA A 853 -10.27 -5.85 -12.22
CA ALA A 853 -11.26 -5.07 -11.50
C ALA A 853 -10.77 -3.62 -11.19
N PRO A 854 -11.66 -2.62 -11.12
CA PRO A 854 -11.28 -1.23 -10.88
C PRO A 854 -10.44 -0.97 -9.61
N PRO A 855 -10.70 -1.61 -8.45
CA PRO A 855 -9.91 -1.37 -7.22
C PRO A 855 -8.47 -1.88 -7.29
N ILE A 856 -8.12 -2.71 -8.28
CA ILE A 856 -6.80 -3.32 -8.38
C ILE A 856 -5.90 -2.39 -9.22
N ALA A 857 -4.94 -1.75 -8.58
CA ALA A 857 -3.89 -0.99 -9.29
C ALA A 857 -3.07 -1.93 -10.20
N ALA A 858 -2.53 -1.42 -11.31
CA ALA A 858 -1.58 -2.18 -12.12
C ALA A 858 -0.15 -1.96 -11.58
N LEU A 859 0.58 -3.05 -11.36
CA LEU A 859 2.00 -3.00 -11.00
C LEU A 859 2.81 -3.25 -12.28
N SER A 860 3.32 -2.15 -12.86
CA SER A 860 4.11 -2.16 -14.09
C SER A 860 5.31 -3.10 -13.98
N LEU A 861 5.63 -3.78 -15.09
CA LEU A 861 6.82 -4.64 -15.18
C LEU A 861 8.10 -3.78 -15.11
N SER A 862 9.13 -4.31 -14.47
CA SER A 862 10.50 -3.77 -14.59
C SER A 862 11.05 -3.99 -16.01
N ALA A 863 12.11 -3.27 -16.38
CA ALA A 863 12.73 -3.41 -17.72
C ALA A 863 13.25 -4.84 -18.00
N GLU A 864 13.76 -5.51 -16.97
CA GLU A 864 14.19 -6.92 -17.03
C GLU A 864 12.99 -7.86 -17.21
N GLU A 865 11.88 -7.63 -16.48
CA GLU A 865 10.66 -8.41 -16.67
C GLU A 865 10.01 -8.17 -18.03
N ALA A 866 10.03 -6.93 -18.55
CA ALA A 866 9.48 -6.59 -19.86
C ALA A 866 10.28 -7.22 -21.01
N THR A 867 11.61 -7.30 -20.89
CA THR A 867 12.45 -8.04 -21.85
C THR A 867 12.29 -9.56 -21.71
N ALA A 868 12.22 -10.10 -20.48
CA ALA A 868 11.95 -11.51 -20.24
C ALA A 868 10.58 -11.94 -20.79
N PHE A 869 9.53 -11.15 -20.53
CA PHE A 869 8.20 -11.33 -21.11
C PHE A 869 8.25 -11.27 -22.64
N SER A 870 8.95 -10.31 -23.23
CA SER A 870 9.04 -10.18 -24.69
C SER A 870 9.79 -11.33 -25.37
N TYR A 871 10.70 -11.99 -24.64
CA TYR A 871 11.46 -13.17 -25.11
C TYR A 871 10.67 -14.48 -24.96
N ASP A 872 10.09 -14.74 -23.78
CA ASP A 872 9.18 -15.88 -23.55
C ASP A 872 7.88 -15.44 -22.86
N ARG A 873 6.94 -14.94 -23.68
CA ARG A 873 5.60 -14.55 -23.25
C ARG A 873 4.86 -15.72 -22.59
N ARG A 874 5.16 -16.96 -22.98
CA ARG A 874 4.44 -18.15 -22.52
C ARG A 874 4.88 -18.58 -21.13
N GLY A 875 6.18 -18.83 -20.92
CA GLY A 875 6.71 -19.21 -19.62
C GLY A 875 6.43 -18.14 -18.55
N PHE A 876 6.51 -16.85 -18.94
CA PHE A 876 6.17 -15.74 -18.06
C PHE A 876 4.69 -15.75 -17.64
N ILE A 877 3.75 -15.97 -18.57
CA ILE A 877 2.32 -16.07 -18.25
C ILE A 877 1.98 -17.35 -17.47
N GLU A 878 2.62 -18.47 -17.77
CA GLU A 878 2.44 -19.71 -17.00
C GLU A 878 2.85 -19.49 -15.53
N GLY A 879 4.01 -18.87 -15.26
CA GLY A 879 4.43 -18.49 -13.89
C GLY A 879 3.53 -17.45 -13.19
N VAL A 880 3.05 -16.43 -13.91
CA VAL A 880 2.10 -15.43 -13.37
C VAL A 880 0.75 -16.08 -13.03
N THR A 881 0.26 -17.01 -13.85
CA THR A 881 -1.00 -17.71 -13.58
C THR A 881 -0.87 -18.80 -12.52
N GLU A 882 0.30 -19.40 -12.31
CA GLU A 882 0.57 -20.21 -11.11
C GLU A 882 0.56 -19.36 -9.83
N SER A 883 1.20 -18.18 -9.84
CA SER A 883 1.15 -17.25 -8.70
C SER A 883 -0.29 -16.84 -8.34
N LEU A 884 -1.14 -16.58 -9.33
CA LEU A 884 -2.57 -16.32 -9.13
C LEU A 884 -3.34 -17.53 -8.55
N LYS A 885 -3.04 -18.76 -9.00
CA LYS A 885 -3.66 -19.99 -8.47
C LYS A 885 -3.25 -20.23 -7.01
N ALA A 886 -1.96 -20.14 -6.71
CA ALA A 886 -1.43 -20.32 -5.36
C ALA A 886 -1.99 -19.27 -4.39
N GLY A 887 -2.01 -17.98 -4.78
CA GLY A 887 -2.61 -16.91 -3.99
C GLY A 887 -4.11 -17.13 -3.74
N LYS A 888 -4.86 -17.58 -4.76
CA LYS A 888 -6.28 -17.94 -4.59
C LYS A 888 -6.47 -19.09 -3.60
N GLN A 889 -5.71 -20.16 -3.73
CA GLN A 889 -5.78 -21.33 -2.83
C GLN A 889 -5.39 -20.98 -1.39
N ALA A 890 -4.38 -20.12 -1.19
CA ALA A 890 -3.99 -19.65 0.14
C ALA A 890 -5.09 -18.83 0.81
N VAL A 891 -5.75 -17.93 0.06
CA VAL A 891 -6.90 -17.14 0.55
C VAL A 891 -8.11 -18.02 0.83
N GLU A 892 -8.41 -19.01 -0.02
CA GLU A 892 -9.52 -19.96 0.21
C GLU A 892 -9.26 -20.83 1.46
N ALA A 893 -8.06 -21.38 1.62
CA ALA A 893 -7.68 -22.17 2.80
C ALA A 893 -7.57 -21.34 4.10
N ALA A 894 -7.20 -20.05 4.02
CA ALA A 894 -7.24 -19.13 5.14
C ALA A 894 -8.68 -18.73 5.49
N LYS A 895 -9.55 -18.50 4.50
CA LYS A 895 -10.98 -18.27 4.72
C LYS A 895 -11.67 -19.46 5.39
N GLU A 896 -11.33 -20.68 5.01
CA GLU A 896 -11.81 -21.89 5.70
C GLU A 896 -11.30 -22.01 7.14
N ARG A 897 -10.15 -21.42 7.48
CA ARG A 897 -9.67 -21.35 8.88
C ARG A 897 -10.42 -20.27 9.66
N VAL A 898 -10.62 -19.09 9.09
CA VAL A 898 -11.48 -18.03 9.67
C VAL A 898 -12.91 -18.54 9.88
N GLU A 899 -13.53 -19.22 8.92
CA GLU A 899 -14.88 -19.78 9.08
C GLU A 899 -14.94 -20.99 10.03
N ARG A 900 -13.80 -21.60 10.39
CA ARG A 900 -13.73 -22.56 11.50
C ARG A 900 -13.58 -21.84 12.84
N ALA A 901 -12.73 -20.82 12.93
CA ALA A 901 -12.57 -20.00 14.13
C ALA A 901 -13.87 -19.23 14.48
N LYS A 902 -14.55 -18.64 13.49
CA LYS A 902 -15.87 -18.00 13.59
C LYS A 902 -16.96 -18.97 14.07
N ARG A 903 -16.87 -20.26 13.72
CA ARG A 903 -17.73 -21.31 14.27
C ARG A 903 -17.34 -21.65 15.72
N SER A 904 -16.06 -21.88 16.00
CA SER A 904 -15.54 -22.16 17.35
C SER A 904 -15.93 -21.07 18.35
N PHE A 905 -15.70 -19.80 18.00
CA PHE A 905 -16.06 -18.66 18.83
C PHE A 905 -17.57 -18.53 19.03
N ARG A 906 -18.39 -18.80 18.00
CA ARG A 906 -19.86 -18.84 18.13
C ARG A 906 -20.33 -19.98 19.03
N GLU A 907 -19.71 -21.16 18.93
CA GLU A 907 -19.97 -22.33 19.77
C GLU A 907 -19.67 -22.00 21.24
N PHE A 908 -18.44 -21.52 21.51
CA PHE A 908 -17.99 -21.01 22.80
C PHE A 908 -18.95 -19.95 23.36
N CYS A 909 -19.34 -18.94 22.57
CA CYS A 909 -20.27 -17.92 23.02
C CYS A 909 -21.63 -18.47 23.46
N ARG A 910 -22.09 -19.59 22.86
CA ARG A 910 -23.35 -20.25 23.16
C ARG A 910 -23.26 -21.24 24.32
N THR A 911 -22.09 -21.84 24.55
CA THR A 911 -21.89 -22.87 25.60
C THR A 911 -21.31 -22.32 26.90
N SER A 912 -20.58 -21.20 26.82
CA SER A 912 -19.66 -20.77 27.88
C SER A 912 -19.87 -19.31 28.33
N ILE A 913 -20.90 -18.62 27.83
CA ILE A 913 -21.28 -17.27 28.30
C ILE A 913 -22.73 -17.31 28.81
N GLN A 914 -22.93 -16.98 30.08
CA GLN A 914 -24.26 -16.93 30.72
C GLN A 914 -25.00 -15.60 30.46
N ASP A 915 -24.28 -14.47 30.36
CA ASP A 915 -24.91 -13.17 30.08
C ASP A 915 -25.35 -13.09 28.61
N MET A 916 -26.67 -13.18 28.39
CA MET A 916 -27.35 -13.05 27.11
C MET A 916 -26.97 -11.79 26.31
N LYS A 917 -26.66 -10.66 26.97
CA LYS A 917 -26.21 -9.43 26.28
C LYS A 917 -24.76 -9.54 25.81
N MET A 918 -23.86 -10.07 26.65
CA MET A 918 -22.47 -10.31 26.26
C MET A 918 -22.40 -11.35 25.13
N GLN A 919 -23.15 -12.44 25.26
CA GLN A 919 -23.32 -13.47 24.22
C GLN A 919 -23.83 -12.88 22.90
N GLN A 920 -24.90 -12.07 22.92
CA GLN A 920 -25.41 -11.42 21.71
C GLN A 920 -24.43 -10.40 21.13
N MET A 921 -23.75 -9.60 21.96
CA MET A 921 -22.73 -8.66 21.50
C MET A 921 -21.54 -9.40 20.84
N ALA A 922 -21.14 -10.54 21.40
CA ALA A 922 -20.05 -11.36 20.88
C ALA A 922 -20.39 -12.01 19.54
N ILE A 923 -21.56 -12.67 19.45
CA ILE A 923 -22.03 -13.34 18.24
C ILE A 923 -22.33 -12.32 17.13
N ASN A 924 -23.06 -11.24 17.43
CA ASN A 924 -23.35 -10.21 16.42
C ASN A 924 -22.07 -9.55 15.89
N GLY A 925 -21.06 -9.36 16.75
CA GLY A 925 -19.76 -8.82 16.39
C GLY A 925 -19.04 -9.67 15.35
N ILE A 926 -18.89 -10.98 15.57
CA ILE A 926 -18.25 -11.85 14.57
C ILE A 926 -19.10 -12.08 13.33
N GLU A 927 -20.44 -11.94 13.41
CA GLU A 927 -21.32 -12.18 12.27
C GLU A 927 -21.34 -11.04 11.24
N HIS A 928 -21.36 -9.78 11.68
CA HIS A 928 -21.57 -8.60 10.83
C HIS A 928 -20.30 -7.82 10.48
N LYS A 929 -19.11 -8.33 10.84
CA LYS A 929 -17.82 -7.66 10.63
C LYS A 929 -17.01 -8.42 9.58
N GLU A 930 -16.79 -7.77 8.44
CA GLU A 930 -16.24 -8.38 7.22
C GLU A 930 -14.85 -7.86 6.81
N THR A 931 -14.24 -6.96 7.59
CA THR A 931 -12.86 -6.47 7.36
C THR A 931 -12.00 -6.64 8.61
N TYR A 932 -10.66 -6.63 8.44
CA TYR A 932 -9.73 -6.71 9.57
C TYR A 932 -9.84 -5.48 10.49
N GLU A 933 -9.98 -4.27 9.93
CA GLU A 933 -10.21 -3.04 10.72
C GLU A 933 -11.54 -3.10 11.50
N ASP A 934 -12.58 -3.64 10.89
CA ASP A 934 -13.86 -3.89 11.54
C ASP A 934 -13.69 -4.81 12.76
N ILE A 935 -12.93 -5.90 12.63
CA ILE A 935 -12.72 -6.90 13.67
C ILE A 935 -11.82 -6.36 14.79
N ILE A 936 -10.78 -5.57 14.48
CA ILE A 936 -10.00 -4.83 15.48
C ILE A 936 -10.86 -3.80 16.23
N SER A 937 -11.75 -3.07 15.53
CA SER A 937 -12.69 -2.16 16.20
C SER A 937 -13.64 -2.90 17.14
N PHE A 938 -14.08 -4.09 16.74
CA PHE A 938 -14.93 -4.96 17.56
C PHE A 938 -14.18 -5.51 18.79
N LYS A 939 -12.94 -6.00 18.63
CA LYS A 939 -12.04 -6.42 19.72
C LYS A 939 -11.97 -5.34 20.81
N LYS A 940 -11.65 -4.11 20.40
CA LYS A 940 -11.57 -2.95 21.31
C LYS A 940 -12.90 -2.66 22.04
N HIS A 941 -14.03 -2.76 21.34
CA HIS A 941 -15.35 -2.56 21.97
C HIS A 941 -15.71 -3.70 22.94
N MET A 942 -15.42 -4.96 22.61
CA MET A 942 -15.66 -6.10 23.49
C MET A 942 -14.79 -6.03 24.75
N MET A 943 -13.48 -5.81 24.61
CA MET A 943 -12.56 -5.69 25.76
C MET A 943 -13.03 -4.62 26.76
N LYS A 944 -13.51 -3.46 26.28
CA LYS A 944 -14.09 -2.42 27.16
C LYS A 944 -15.37 -2.87 27.87
N SER A 945 -16.24 -3.64 27.20
CA SER A 945 -17.43 -4.23 27.85
C SER A 945 -17.03 -5.27 28.92
N VAL A 946 -16.05 -6.13 28.62
CA VAL A 946 -15.50 -7.14 29.54
C VAL A 946 -14.88 -6.50 30.78
N GLU A 947 -14.05 -5.47 30.63
CA GLU A 947 -13.52 -4.67 31.73
C GLU A 947 -14.66 -4.08 32.59
N SER A 948 -15.62 -3.40 31.95
CA SER A 948 -16.75 -2.77 32.66
C SER A 948 -17.59 -3.77 33.46
N ALA A 949 -17.84 -4.96 32.90
CA ALA A 949 -18.57 -6.04 33.57
C ALA A 949 -17.77 -6.67 34.72
N THR A 950 -16.45 -6.82 34.55
CA THR A 950 -15.54 -7.35 35.57
C THR A 950 -15.46 -6.43 36.78
N ASN A 951 -15.29 -5.13 36.55
CA ASN A 951 -15.23 -4.11 37.60
C ASN A 951 -16.56 -4.01 38.35
N TYR A 952 -17.69 -4.09 37.64
CA TYR A 952 -19.03 -4.18 38.26
C TYR A 952 -19.19 -5.44 39.12
N ALA A 953 -18.73 -6.60 38.65
CA ALA A 953 -18.80 -7.85 39.40
C ALA A 953 -17.94 -7.81 40.68
N ASN A 954 -16.70 -7.29 40.61
CA ASN A 954 -15.81 -7.11 41.76
C ASN A 954 -16.44 -6.18 42.82
N GLU A 955 -16.91 -5.00 42.40
CA GLU A 955 -17.54 -4.04 43.30
C GLU A 955 -18.83 -4.60 43.93
N HIS A 956 -19.64 -5.33 43.16
CA HIS A 956 -20.83 -5.99 43.69
C HIS A 956 -20.46 -7.08 44.72
N ILE A 957 -19.39 -7.86 44.53
CA ILE A 957 -18.95 -8.84 45.54
C ILE A 957 -18.49 -8.12 46.82
N ARG A 958 -17.69 -7.04 46.70
CA ARG A 958 -17.23 -6.23 47.84
C ARG A 958 -18.40 -5.65 48.64
N GLN A 959 -19.45 -5.17 47.97
CA GLN A 959 -20.68 -4.72 48.63
C GLN A 959 -21.43 -5.85 49.34
N LYS A 960 -21.44 -7.08 48.79
CA LYS A 960 -22.05 -8.24 49.46
C LYS A 960 -21.25 -8.76 50.67
N ASP A 961 -19.93 -8.58 50.70
CA ASP A 961 -19.12 -8.86 51.91
C ASP A 961 -19.54 -7.94 53.09
N ALA A 962 -19.74 -6.65 52.80
CA ALA A 962 -20.24 -5.69 53.79
C ALA A 962 -21.68 -5.99 54.25
N GLU A 963 -22.60 -6.34 53.33
CA GLU A 963 -23.95 -6.79 53.68
C GLU A 963 -23.93 -8.05 54.58
N LEU A 964 -23.02 -8.99 54.32
CA LEU A 964 -22.90 -10.23 55.09
C LEU A 964 -22.46 -9.98 56.54
N GLN A 965 -21.48 -9.08 56.77
CA GLN A 965 -21.06 -8.71 58.12
C GLN A 965 -22.14 -7.87 58.85
N ALA A 966 -22.92 -7.05 58.14
CA ALA A 966 -24.10 -6.41 58.72
C ALA A 966 -25.17 -7.44 59.14
N PHE A 967 -25.41 -8.47 58.32
CA PHE A 967 -26.34 -9.55 58.62
C PHE A 967 -25.93 -10.39 59.84
N ILE A 968 -24.63 -10.71 59.99
CA ILE A 968 -24.08 -11.40 61.17
C ILE A 968 -24.35 -10.59 62.46
N ASN A 969 -24.11 -9.28 62.43
CA ASN A 969 -24.41 -8.41 63.58
C ASN A 969 -25.93 -8.33 63.87
N HIS A 970 -26.78 -8.34 62.84
CA HIS A 970 -28.23 -8.38 63.01
C HIS A 970 -28.71 -9.69 63.65
N ILE A 971 -28.18 -10.85 63.21
CA ILE A 971 -28.43 -12.15 63.84
C ILE A 971 -28.04 -12.11 65.32
N HIS A 972 -26.84 -11.66 65.66
CA HIS A 972 -26.37 -11.60 67.05
C HIS A 972 -27.33 -10.77 67.92
N THR A 973 -27.71 -9.58 67.44
CA THR A 973 -28.64 -8.65 68.11
C THR A 973 -30.01 -9.30 68.32
N HIS A 974 -30.55 -10.02 67.33
CA HIS A 974 -31.82 -10.74 67.42
C HIS A 974 -31.77 -11.89 68.44
N LEU A 975 -30.71 -12.71 68.43
CA LEU A 975 -30.54 -13.82 69.38
C LEU A 975 -30.41 -13.33 70.83
N ARG A 976 -29.66 -12.23 71.04
CA ARG A 976 -29.58 -11.57 72.33
C ARG A 976 -30.95 -11.06 72.79
N THR A 977 -31.68 -10.36 71.93
CA THR A 977 -33.05 -9.87 72.21
C THR A 977 -33.98 -11.01 72.60
N LEU A 978 -33.95 -12.14 71.88
CA LEU A 978 -34.74 -13.33 72.21
C LEU A 978 -34.41 -13.87 73.61
N VAL A 979 -33.13 -13.89 74.01
CA VAL A 979 -32.73 -14.37 75.34
C VAL A 979 -33.11 -13.39 76.45
N GLU A 980 -33.01 -12.09 76.21
CA GLU A 980 -33.49 -11.06 77.14
C GLU A 980 -35.02 -11.18 77.35
N GLU A 981 -35.79 -11.51 76.32
CA GLU A 981 -37.24 -11.76 76.42
C GLU A 981 -37.60 -13.11 77.08
N LEU A 982 -36.86 -14.19 76.79
CA LEU A 982 -37.03 -15.49 77.46
C LEU A 982 -36.80 -15.37 78.98
N ARG A 983 -35.87 -14.50 79.41
CA ARG A 983 -35.65 -14.16 80.84
C ARG A 983 -36.84 -13.45 81.49
N GLN A 984 -37.75 -12.85 80.72
CA GLN A 984 -38.96 -12.20 81.26
C GLN A 984 -40.08 -13.20 81.60
N ILE A 985 -40.20 -14.32 80.88
CA ILE A 985 -41.31 -15.28 81.03
C ILE A 985 -41.48 -15.79 82.47
N PRO A 986 -40.42 -16.17 83.22
CA PRO A 986 -40.54 -16.56 84.64
C PRO A 986 -41.21 -15.51 85.53
N ASN A 987 -41.03 -14.22 85.25
CA ASN A 987 -41.67 -13.13 86.01
C ASN A 987 -43.19 -13.07 85.80
N LYS A 988 -43.70 -13.64 84.71
CA LYS A 988 -45.12 -13.74 84.38
C LYS A 988 -45.79 -15.00 84.99
N THR A 989 -45.02 -15.80 85.74
CA THR A 989 -45.47 -16.97 86.53
C THR A 989 -45.45 -16.70 88.04
N ARG A 990 -45.58 -15.44 88.46
CA ARG A 990 -45.59 -15.03 89.88
C ARG A 990 -46.99 -15.10 90.46
N VAL A 991 -47.12 -15.64 91.66
CA VAL A 991 -48.37 -15.66 92.46
C VAL A 991 -48.11 -15.16 93.88
N LYS A 992 -49.11 -14.56 94.53
CA LYS A 992 -49.01 -14.12 95.92
C LYS A 992 -49.34 -15.28 96.86
N VAL A 993 -48.48 -15.55 97.85
CA VAL A 993 -48.63 -16.63 98.84
C VAL A 993 -48.33 -16.07 100.22
N GLY A 994 -49.35 -15.93 101.06
CA GLY A 994 -49.26 -15.03 102.22
C GLY A 994 -49.05 -13.60 101.72
N ASP A 995 -48.02 -12.92 102.25
CA ASP A 995 -47.61 -11.60 101.76
C ASP A 995 -46.51 -11.60 100.68
N GLU A 996 -45.90 -12.74 100.39
CA GLU A 996 -44.78 -12.86 99.44
C GLU A 996 -45.23 -13.20 98.01
N TRP A 997 -44.58 -12.59 97.01
CA TRP A 997 -44.75 -12.92 95.60
C TRP A 997 -43.73 -13.95 95.12
N LYS A 998 -44.15 -15.20 94.89
CA LYS A 998 -43.25 -16.31 94.51
C LYS A 998 -43.39 -16.64 93.02
N ARG A 999 -42.25 -16.69 92.31
CA ARG A 999 -42.16 -17.27 90.96
C ARG A 999 -42.38 -18.79 91.06
N ILE A 1000 -43.22 -19.35 90.19
CA ILE A 1000 -43.45 -20.80 90.08
C ILE A 1000 -42.37 -21.43 89.20
N PHE A 1001 -42.02 -20.78 88.09
CA PHE A 1001 -40.92 -21.20 87.22
C PHE A 1001 -39.67 -20.33 87.41
N THR A 1002 -38.51 -20.94 87.16
CA THR A 1002 -37.21 -20.28 87.06
C THR A 1002 -36.47 -20.87 85.88
N PHE A 1003 -36.04 -20.03 84.93
CA PHE A 1003 -35.22 -20.46 83.80
C PHE A 1003 -33.76 -20.07 84.06
N THR A 1004 -32.85 -21.02 83.88
CA THR A 1004 -31.41 -20.77 83.83
C THR A 1004 -30.97 -20.91 82.37
N ILE A 1005 -30.63 -19.79 81.74
CA ILE A 1005 -30.26 -19.71 80.32
C ILE A 1005 -28.77 -19.38 80.26
N PRO A 1006 -27.96 -20.13 79.48
CA PRO A 1006 -26.53 -19.83 79.30
C PRO A 1006 -26.30 -18.39 78.83
N GLU A 1007 -25.15 -17.84 79.20
CA GLU A 1007 -24.66 -16.54 78.72
C GLU A 1007 -23.50 -16.77 77.76
N TRP A 1008 -23.26 -15.83 76.84
CA TRP A 1008 -22.09 -15.83 75.97
C TRP A 1008 -21.53 -14.41 75.86
N GLU A 1009 -20.22 -14.29 75.69
CA GLU A 1009 -19.58 -13.02 75.36
C GLU A 1009 -19.86 -12.65 73.90
N GLU A 1010 -20.06 -11.36 73.63
CA GLU A 1010 -20.56 -10.86 72.34
C GLU A 1010 -19.67 -11.27 71.16
N GLU A 1011 -18.35 -11.18 71.33
CA GLU A 1011 -17.35 -11.53 70.32
C GLU A 1011 -17.35 -13.04 70.06
N VAL A 1012 -17.48 -13.85 71.12
CA VAL A 1012 -17.60 -15.33 71.02
C VAL A 1012 -18.92 -15.72 70.32
N GLY A 1013 -20.00 -14.97 70.57
CA GLY A 1013 -21.27 -15.12 69.88
C GLY A 1013 -21.17 -14.83 68.39
N LYS A 1014 -20.60 -13.68 68.02
CA LYS A 1014 -20.37 -13.27 66.61
C LYS A 1014 -19.45 -14.24 65.88
N ALA A 1015 -18.34 -14.64 66.48
CA ALA A 1015 -17.42 -15.63 65.91
C ALA A 1015 -18.11 -16.99 65.67
N ARG A 1016 -18.96 -17.46 66.60
CA ARG A 1016 -19.76 -18.70 66.43
C ARG A 1016 -20.78 -18.57 65.30
N ILE A 1017 -21.46 -17.42 65.18
CA ILE A 1017 -22.39 -17.14 64.07
C ILE A 1017 -21.63 -17.13 62.74
N ARG A 1018 -20.48 -16.43 62.65
CA ARG A 1018 -19.67 -16.37 61.43
C ARG A 1018 -19.14 -17.74 61.02
N ASN A 1019 -18.59 -18.53 61.95
CA ASN A 1019 -18.15 -19.90 61.67
C ASN A 1019 -19.30 -20.79 61.14
N HIS A 1020 -20.54 -20.60 61.64
CA HIS A 1020 -21.72 -21.30 61.12
C HIS A 1020 -22.12 -20.81 59.72
N ILE A 1021 -22.03 -19.49 59.45
CA ILE A 1021 -22.28 -18.91 58.12
C ILE A 1021 -21.25 -19.44 57.10
N GLU A 1022 -19.97 -19.43 57.45
CA GLU A 1022 -18.87 -20.00 56.65
C GLU A 1022 -19.10 -21.50 56.38
N TRP A 1023 -19.57 -22.27 57.36
CA TRP A 1023 -19.98 -23.66 57.17
C TRP A 1023 -21.18 -23.77 56.22
N MET A 1024 -22.24 -22.97 56.39
CA MET A 1024 -23.41 -22.98 55.50
C MET A 1024 -23.02 -22.72 54.04
N LEU A 1025 -22.10 -21.79 53.77
CA LEU A 1025 -21.59 -21.52 52.42
C LEU A 1025 -20.88 -22.76 51.83
N GLN A 1026 -19.90 -23.33 52.56
CA GLN A 1026 -19.22 -24.58 52.16
C GLN A 1026 -20.17 -25.77 51.98
N GLN A 1027 -21.30 -25.78 52.70
CA GLN A 1027 -22.35 -26.79 52.49
C GLN A 1027 -23.14 -26.56 51.21
N LEU A 1028 -23.45 -25.31 50.85
CA LEU A 1028 -24.20 -24.96 49.64
C LEU A 1028 -23.41 -25.18 48.35
N GLU A 1029 -22.09 -25.06 48.43
CA GLU A 1029 -21.13 -25.39 47.36
C GLU A 1029 -21.02 -26.91 47.08
N SER A 1030 -21.60 -27.78 47.92
CA SER A 1030 -21.50 -29.22 47.75
C SER A 1030 -22.54 -29.82 46.78
N GLU A 1031 -22.10 -30.81 45.99
CA GLU A 1031 -22.86 -31.48 44.91
C GLU A 1031 -24.27 -31.96 45.31
N ARG A 1032 -24.53 -32.18 46.61
CA ARG A 1032 -25.84 -32.61 47.13
C ARG A 1032 -26.98 -31.62 46.83
N PHE A 1033 -26.67 -30.38 46.48
CA PHE A 1033 -27.64 -29.36 46.07
C PHE A 1033 -27.85 -29.27 44.55
N LEU A 1034 -27.15 -30.09 43.77
CA LEU A 1034 -27.38 -30.22 42.33
C LEU A 1034 -28.46 -31.29 42.06
N ASN A 1035 -29.26 -31.05 41.02
CA ASN A 1035 -30.22 -32.01 40.46
C ASN A 1035 -29.56 -32.89 39.37
N GLU A 1036 -30.30 -33.87 38.85
CA GLU A 1036 -29.88 -34.79 37.76
C GLU A 1036 -29.47 -34.11 36.44
N HIS A 1037 -29.59 -32.78 36.36
CA HIS A 1037 -29.17 -31.94 35.22
C HIS A 1037 -28.02 -30.98 35.56
N GLY A 1038 -27.36 -31.15 36.72
CA GLY A 1038 -26.26 -30.28 37.17
C GLY A 1038 -26.68 -28.88 37.63
N GLN A 1039 -27.98 -28.59 37.68
CA GLN A 1039 -28.54 -27.31 38.13
C GLN A 1039 -28.92 -27.34 39.62
N GLN A 1040 -28.78 -26.22 40.31
CA GLN A 1040 -29.02 -26.12 41.76
C GLN A 1040 -30.52 -26.23 42.10
N ASP A 1041 -30.87 -27.06 43.08
CA ASP A 1041 -32.24 -27.21 43.59
C ASP A 1041 -32.58 -26.06 44.55
N GLU A 1042 -33.11 -24.96 44.02
CA GLU A 1042 -33.54 -23.79 44.81
C GLU A 1042 -34.50 -24.15 45.96
N ALA A 1043 -35.40 -25.13 45.77
CA ALA A 1043 -36.40 -25.49 46.77
C ALA A 1043 -35.74 -26.21 47.97
N LYS A 1044 -34.79 -27.10 47.70
CA LYS A 1044 -33.98 -27.81 48.70
C LYS A 1044 -32.97 -26.89 49.38
N VAL A 1045 -32.29 -26.03 48.61
CA VAL A 1045 -31.39 -24.98 49.13
C VAL A 1045 -32.15 -24.07 50.09
N ARG A 1046 -33.29 -23.51 49.67
CA ARG A 1046 -34.11 -22.61 50.50
C ARG A 1046 -34.58 -23.28 51.78
N LYS A 1047 -35.04 -24.53 51.70
CA LYS A 1047 -35.50 -25.32 52.85
C LYS A 1047 -34.40 -25.57 53.88
N GLU A 1048 -33.19 -25.92 53.41
CA GLU A 1048 -32.04 -26.13 54.29
C GLU A 1048 -31.55 -24.81 54.91
N ILE A 1049 -31.43 -23.74 54.13
CA ILE A 1049 -31.08 -22.39 54.65
C ILE A 1049 -32.10 -21.93 55.71
N GLU A 1050 -33.41 -22.07 55.44
CA GLU A 1050 -34.47 -21.73 56.39
C GLU A 1050 -34.34 -22.54 57.69
N MET A 1051 -33.98 -23.82 57.62
CA MET A 1051 -33.71 -24.67 58.78
C MET A 1051 -32.45 -24.24 59.55
N TRP A 1052 -31.35 -23.97 58.87
CA TRP A 1052 -30.06 -23.62 59.50
C TRP A 1052 -30.06 -22.22 60.13
N LEU A 1053 -30.90 -21.30 59.62
CA LEU A 1053 -31.11 -19.95 60.15
C LEU A 1053 -32.25 -19.85 61.18
N GLN A 1054 -32.92 -20.96 61.56
CA GLN A 1054 -33.94 -20.91 62.62
C GLN A 1054 -33.32 -20.39 63.92
N SER A 1055 -34.01 -19.45 64.58
CA SER A 1055 -33.51 -18.87 65.84
C SER A 1055 -33.25 -19.92 66.93
N LYS A 1056 -33.94 -21.06 66.91
CA LYS A 1056 -33.64 -22.22 67.75
C LYS A 1056 -32.22 -22.77 67.51
N GLN A 1057 -31.88 -23.04 66.25
CA GLN A 1057 -30.58 -23.60 65.85
C GLN A 1057 -29.46 -22.61 66.16
N LEU A 1058 -29.65 -21.35 65.79
CA LEU A 1058 -28.71 -20.25 66.05
C LEU A 1058 -28.50 -19.99 67.55
N LEU A 1059 -29.54 -20.13 68.39
CA LEU A 1059 -29.40 -20.08 69.85
C LEU A 1059 -28.56 -21.25 70.39
N GLN A 1060 -28.76 -22.48 69.91
CA GLN A 1060 -27.92 -23.62 70.31
C GLN A 1060 -26.44 -23.40 69.94
N ILE A 1061 -26.18 -22.80 68.77
CA ILE A 1061 -24.82 -22.46 68.30
C ILE A 1061 -24.15 -21.44 69.23
N VAL A 1062 -24.77 -20.27 69.50
CA VAL A 1062 -24.14 -19.26 70.37
C VAL A 1062 -23.99 -19.75 71.82
N MET A 1063 -24.92 -20.59 72.30
CA MET A 1063 -24.87 -21.24 73.62
C MET A 1063 -23.94 -22.47 73.69
N ASN A 1064 -23.12 -22.76 72.67
CA ASN A 1064 -22.17 -23.88 72.68
C ASN A 1064 -22.83 -25.27 72.88
N ASN A 1065 -24.08 -25.42 72.45
CA ASN A 1065 -24.98 -26.54 72.74
C ASN A 1065 -25.38 -26.75 74.21
N GLU A 1066 -25.13 -25.78 75.10
CA GLU A 1066 -25.61 -25.84 76.48
C GLU A 1066 -27.15 -25.70 76.56
N GLY A 1067 -27.80 -26.64 77.26
CA GLY A 1067 -29.24 -26.67 77.41
C GLY A 1067 -29.76 -25.65 78.43
N MET A 1068 -30.80 -24.89 78.06
CA MET A 1068 -31.58 -24.06 78.99
C MET A 1068 -32.23 -24.93 80.07
N LYS A 1069 -31.91 -24.69 81.35
CA LYS A 1069 -32.40 -25.49 82.47
C LYS A 1069 -33.65 -24.83 83.06
N VAL A 1070 -34.81 -25.50 82.94
CA VAL A 1070 -36.08 -25.04 83.49
C VAL A 1070 -36.36 -25.74 84.82
N ASN A 1071 -36.55 -24.96 85.87
CA ASN A 1071 -36.95 -25.45 87.19
C ASN A 1071 -38.37 -24.96 87.53
N CYS A 1072 -39.15 -25.80 88.20
CA CYS A 1072 -40.49 -25.46 88.70
C CYS A 1072 -40.66 -25.80 90.18
N ARG A 1073 -41.42 -24.98 90.90
CA ARG A 1073 -41.92 -25.30 92.25
C ARG A 1073 -43.29 -25.96 92.14
N LYS A 1074 -43.52 -27.01 92.93
CA LYS A 1074 -44.84 -27.63 93.05
C LYS A 1074 -45.76 -26.71 93.88
N VAL A 1075 -47.01 -26.56 93.46
CA VAL A 1075 -48.06 -25.90 94.25
C VAL A 1075 -48.92 -26.99 94.87
N THR A 1076 -49.16 -26.92 96.18
CA THR A 1076 -49.92 -27.92 96.93
C THR A 1076 -51.39 -27.55 97.02
N ASN A 1077 -52.20 -28.53 97.43
CA ASN A 1077 -53.66 -28.43 97.59
C ASN A 1077 -54.08 -27.23 98.46
N ASP A 1078 -53.29 -26.91 99.49
CA ASP A 1078 -53.51 -25.79 100.42
C ASP A 1078 -53.14 -24.41 99.82
N ASN A 1079 -53.02 -24.32 98.48
CA ASN A 1079 -52.55 -23.16 97.72
C ASN A 1079 -51.19 -22.60 98.16
N LYS A 1080 -50.32 -23.45 98.70
CA LYS A 1080 -48.94 -23.11 99.09
C LYS A 1080 -47.95 -23.52 97.99
N VAL A 1081 -47.00 -22.64 97.69
CA VAL A 1081 -45.88 -22.93 96.78
C VAL A 1081 -44.74 -23.57 97.57
N THR A 1082 -44.29 -24.76 97.16
CA THR A 1082 -43.17 -25.47 97.80
C THR A 1082 -41.84 -24.69 97.72
N THR A 1083 -41.06 -24.71 98.79
CA THR A 1083 -39.72 -24.09 98.83
C THR A 1083 -38.76 -24.78 97.86
N ARG A 1084 -38.81 -26.12 97.80
CA ARG A 1084 -38.01 -26.97 96.91
C ARG A 1084 -38.46 -26.80 95.45
N SER A 1085 -37.53 -26.42 94.59
CA SER A 1085 -37.66 -26.53 93.14
C SER A 1085 -37.26 -27.92 92.64
N TYR A 1086 -37.88 -28.33 91.54
CA TYR A 1086 -37.60 -29.57 90.81
C TYR A 1086 -37.28 -29.23 89.35
N SER A 1087 -36.44 -30.01 88.69
CA SER A 1087 -36.14 -29.78 87.27
C SER A 1087 -37.31 -30.14 86.36
N TRP A 1088 -37.29 -29.69 85.12
CA TRP A 1088 -38.31 -30.02 84.12
C TRP A 1088 -38.42 -31.52 83.87
N GLU A 1089 -37.28 -32.22 83.87
CA GLU A 1089 -37.14 -33.67 83.69
C GLU A 1089 -37.73 -34.42 84.89
N GLN A 1090 -37.31 -34.05 86.10
CA GLN A 1090 -37.83 -34.62 87.36
C GLN A 1090 -39.36 -34.44 87.46
N SER A 1091 -39.85 -33.26 87.08
CA SER A 1091 -41.27 -32.94 87.09
C SER A 1091 -42.06 -33.46 85.89
N ASN A 1092 -41.43 -34.19 84.96
CA ASN A 1092 -42.12 -34.95 83.91
C ASN A 1092 -42.44 -36.39 84.34
N VAL A 1093 -41.92 -36.84 85.49
CA VAL A 1093 -42.21 -38.13 86.13
C VAL A 1093 -43.30 -38.01 87.22
N TRP A 1094 -43.80 -36.80 87.48
CA TRP A 1094 -44.94 -36.55 88.37
C TRP A 1094 -46.23 -37.23 87.89
N SER A 1095 -47.21 -37.40 88.79
CA SER A 1095 -48.50 -37.98 88.47
C SER A 1095 -49.20 -37.23 87.33
N GLY A 1096 -50.05 -37.92 86.54
CA GLY A 1096 -50.62 -37.36 85.32
C GLY A 1096 -51.35 -36.02 85.52
N GLY A 1097 -52.05 -35.86 86.64
CA GLY A 1097 -52.70 -34.60 87.01
C GLY A 1097 -51.72 -33.50 87.41
N GLU A 1098 -50.68 -33.81 88.20
CA GLU A 1098 -49.65 -32.83 88.59
C GLU A 1098 -48.83 -32.36 87.38
N LYS A 1099 -48.54 -33.28 86.44
CA LYS A 1099 -47.88 -32.97 85.16
C LYS A 1099 -48.75 -32.05 84.28
N TRP A 1100 -50.06 -32.29 84.21
CA TRP A 1100 -51.01 -31.39 83.56
C TRP A 1100 -51.05 -30.01 84.24
N SER A 1101 -51.14 -29.98 85.58
CA SER A 1101 -51.17 -28.75 86.38
C SER A 1101 -49.92 -27.87 86.17
N LYS A 1102 -48.73 -28.48 86.18
CA LYS A 1102 -47.45 -27.83 85.82
C LYS A 1102 -47.51 -27.22 84.41
N ASN A 1103 -47.91 -28.02 83.42
CA ASN A 1103 -47.91 -27.59 82.02
C ASN A 1103 -48.93 -26.48 81.75
N MET A 1104 -50.13 -26.58 82.33
CA MET A 1104 -51.17 -25.56 82.26
C MET A 1104 -50.72 -24.25 82.93
N THR A 1105 -50.00 -24.34 84.06
CA THR A 1105 -49.40 -23.17 84.72
C THR A 1105 -48.38 -22.46 83.82
N LEU A 1106 -47.51 -23.21 83.14
CA LEU A 1106 -46.54 -22.63 82.21
C LEU A 1106 -47.24 -22.00 81.01
N PHE A 1107 -48.27 -22.65 80.46
CA PHE A 1107 -49.08 -22.15 79.36
C PHE A 1107 -49.78 -20.83 79.72
N LEU A 1108 -50.42 -20.74 80.88
CA LEU A 1108 -51.00 -19.49 81.39
C LEU A 1108 -49.95 -18.40 81.60
N GLY A 1109 -48.74 -18.76 82.06
CA GLY A 1109 -47.60 -17.83 82.17
C GLY A 1109 -47.11 -17.28 80.82
N ILE A 1110 -47.09 -18.12 79.78
CA ILE A 1110 -46.74 -17.71 78.41
C ILE A 1110 -47.86 -16.84 77.80
N LEU A 1111 -49.13 -17.21 77.99
CA LEU A 1111 -50.27 -16.38 77.58
C LEU A 1111 -50.27 -15.02 78.30
N ASN A 1112 -49.90 -14.97 79.58
CA ASN A 1112 -49.75 -13.74 80.34
C ASN A 1112 -48.67 -12.84 79.72
N TYR A 1113 -47.48 -13.39 79.47
CA TYR A 1113 -46.39 -12.72 78.76
C TYR A 1113 -46.83 -12.15 77.39
N VAL A 1114 -47.48 -12.97 76.55
CA VAL A 1114 -47.94 -12.55 75.21
C VAL A 1114 -49.04 -11.48 75.29
N ALA A 1115 -49.96 -11.58 76.25
CA ALA A 1115 -51.02 -10.59 76.45
C ALA A 1115 -50.46 -9.22 76.85
N GLU A 1116 -49.52 -9.16 77.79
CA GLU A 1116 -48.88 -7.91 78.23
C GLU A 1116 -48.01 -7.26 77.14
N LYS A 1117 -47.41 -8.06 76.25
CA LYS A 1117 -46.69 -7.53 75.08
C LYS A 1117 -47.64 -6.98 74.01
N LYS A 1118 -48.85 -7.54 73.88
CA LYS A 1118 -49.84 -7.09 72.88
C LYS A 1118 -50.69 -5.90 73.33
N GLN A 1119 -50.99 -5.76 74.62
CA GLN A 1119 -51.86 -4.70 75.15
C GLN A 1119 -51.39 -4.20 76.53
N ARG A 1120 -51.43 -2.87 76.73
CA ARG A 1120 -51.24 -2.26 78.06
C ARG A 1120 -52.48 -2.50 78.92
N LEU A 1121 -52.38 -3.38 79.89
CA LEU A 1121 -53.49 -3.80 80.76
C LEU A 1121 -53.60 -2.88 81.99
N GLN A 1122 -54.83 -2.58 82.41
CA GLN A 1122 -55.09 -1.68 83.54
C GLN A 1122 -55.00 -2.43 84.88
N PRO A 1123 -54.21 -1.94 85.86
CA PRO A 1123 -53.94 -2.67 87.11
C PRO A 1123 -55.13 -2.76 88.08
N THR A 1124 -56.22 -2.06 87.81
CA THR A 1124 -57.43 -1.99 88.64
C THR A 1124 -58.44 -3.11 88.40
N MET A 1125 -58.30 -3.92 87.35
CA MET A 1125 -59.25 -4.98 87.00
C MET A 1125 -58.80 -6.35 87.55
N LYS A 1126 -59.55 -6.94 88.50
CA LYS A 1126 -59.24 -8.26 89.12
C LYS A 1126 -59.15 -9.39 88.08
N ARG A 1127 -59.97 -9.33 87.02
CA ARG A 1127 -59.89 -10.22 85.84
C ARG A 1127 -59.84 -9.35 84.60
N HIS A 1128 -58.84 -9.58 83.74
CA HIS A 1128 -58.54 -8.73 82.57
C HIS A 1128 -57.96 -9.51 81.39
N ARG A 1129 -57.99 -10.85 81.46
CA ARG A 1129 -57.67 -11.78 80.36
C ARG A 1129 -58.72 -12.88 80.37
N THR A 1130 -59.17 -13.33 79.20
CA THR A 1130 -60.10 -14.46 79.09
C THR A 1130 -59.44 -15.57 78.29
N VAL A 1131 -59.50 -16.81 78.79
CA VAL A 1131 -59.03 -18.00 78.09
C VAL A 1131 -60.20 -18.97 77.97
N ILE A 1132 -60.58 -19.24 76.72
CA ILE A 1132 -61.53 -20.30 76.39
C ILE A 1132 -60.72 -21.59 76.23
N LEU A 1133 -61.14 -22.64 76.92
CA LEU A 1133 -60.53 -23.97 76.87
C LEU A 1133 -61.59 -24.98 76.40
N ASP A 1134 -61.27 -25.75 75.37
CA ASP A 1134 -62.08 -26.91 74.98
C ASP A 1134 -61.62 -28.16 75.74
N ASN A 1135 -62.60 -28.85 76.31
CA ASN A 1135 -62.53 -29.99 77.22
C ASN A 1135 -61.28 -30.09 78.13
N PRO A 1136 -60.89 -29.03 78.87
CA PRO A 1136 -59.59 -28.94 79.54
C PRO A 1136 -59.33 -30.01 80.59
N PHE A 1137 -60.39 -30.56 81.19
CA PHE A 1137 -60.29 -31.44 82.36
C PHE A 1137 -60.02 -32.90 82.00
N GLY A 1138 -60.46 -33.39 80.84
CA GLY A 1138 -60.23 -34.79 80.42
C GLY A 1138 -60.60 -35.80 81.52
N LYS A 1139 -59.59 -36.50 82.07
CA LYS A 1139 -59.71 -37.42 83.23
C LYS A 1139 -59.26 -36.81 84.58
N ALA A 1140 -58.81 -35.56 84.61
CA ALA A 1140 -58.29 -34.84 85.77
C ALA A 1140 -59.38 -34.01 86.48
N SER A 1141 -60.30 -34.70 87.16
CA SER A 1141 -61.43 -34.10 87.90
C SER A 1141 -61.19 -33.94 89.41
N SER A 1142 -59.98 -34.24 89.91
CA SER A 1142 -59.65 -34.23 91.34
C SER A 1142 -59.25 -32.85 91.85
N ASP A 1143 -59.78 -32.48 93.03
CA ASP A 1143 -59.55 -31.17 93.66
C ASP A 1143 -58.06 -30.85 93.89
N HIS A 1144 -57.24 -31.87 94.13
CA HIS A 1144 -55.79 -31.77 94.33
C HIS A 1144 -55.00 -31.39 93.06
N VAL A 1145 -55.64 -31.44 91.89
CA VAL A 1145 -55.05 -31.06 90.60
C VAL A 1145 -55.60 -29.72 90.11
N LEU A 1146 -56.89 -29.47 90.36
CA LEU A 1146 -57.60 -28.29 89.89
C LEU A 1146 -57.37 -27.05 90.78
N ASN A 1147 -57.37 -27.19 92.12
CA ASN A 1147 -57.13 -26.05 93.04
C ASN A 1147 -55.90 -25.22 92.64
N PRO A 1148 -54.71 -25.82 92.46
CA PRO A 1148 -53.53 -25.06 92.03
C PRO A 1148 -53.74 -24.27 90.73
N VAL A 1149 -54.36 -24.87 89.71
CA VAL A 1149 -54.51 -24.21 88.40
C VAL A 1149 -55.50 -23.05 88.48
N PHE A 1150 -56.63 -23.20 89.15
CA PHE A 1150 -57.60 -22.10 89.33
C PHE A 1150 -57.05 -20.98 90.21
N PHE A 1151 -56.34 -21.33 91.29
CA PHE A 1151 -55.64 -20.37 92.13
C PHE A 1151 -54.63 -19.53 91.31
N ILE A 1152 -53.79 -20.18 90.51
CA ILE A 1152 -52.79 -19.49 89.70
C ILE A 1152 -53.46 -18.68 88.57
N ALA A 1153 -54.51 -19.20 87.94
CA ALA A 1153 -55.27 -18.47 86.92
C ALA A 1153 -55.87 -17.17 87.48
N GLU A 1154 -56.50 -17.20 88.66
CA GLU A 1154 -57.02 -15.97 89.28
C GLU A 1154 -55.90 -15.01 89.70
N GLN A 1155 -54.80 -15.51 90.27
CA GLN A 1155 -53.63 -14.68 90.62
C GLN A 1155 -52.98 -14.02 89.40
N LEU A 1156 -53.08 -14.64 88.21
CA LEU A 1156 -52.63 -14.09 86.93
C LEU A 1156 -53.75 -13.35 86.16
N GLY A 1157 -54.88 -13.04 86.80
CA GLY A 1157 -55.96 -12.20 86.24
C GLY A 1157 -56.78 -12.86 85.12
N PHE A 1158 -56.72 -14.18 84.97
CA PHE A 1158 -57.47 -14.92 83.96
C PHE A 1158 -58.89 -15.26 84.41
N GLN A 1159 -59.84 -15.05 83.51
CA GLN A 1159 -61.14 -15.70 83.49
C GLN A 1159 -61.05 -16.95 82.61
N ILE A 1160 -61.27 -18.12 83.19
CA ILE A 1160 -61.38 -19.38 82.45
C ILE A 1160 -62.84 -19.58 82.01
N ILE A 1161 -63.04 -19.83 80.72
CA ILE A 1161 -64.29 -20.37 80.17
C ILE A 1161 -63.97 -21.79 79.71
N ALA A 1162 -64.58 -22.80 80.32
CA ALA A 1162 -64.36 -24.19 79.95
C ALA A 1162 -65.59 -24.74 79.22
N LEU A 1163 -65.39 -25.19 77.98
CA LEU A 1163 -66.34 -26.06 77.29
C LEU A 1163 -66.01 -27.49 77.73
N THR A 1164 -66.98 -28.30 78.13
CA THR A 1164 -66.72 -29.70 78.53
C THR A 1164 -67.96 -30.57 78.38
N ALA A 1165 -67.73 -31.86 78.13
CA ALA A 1165 -68.77 -32.89 78.05
C ALA A 1165 -69.16 -33.47 79.43
N HIS A 1166 -68.50 -33.05 80.51
CA HIS A 1166 -68.83 -33.50 81.88
C HIS A 1166 -70.15 -32.86 82.34
N ALA A 1167 -71.21 -33.65 82.39
CA ALA A 1167 -72.53 -33.20 82.83
C ALA A 1167 -72.69 -33.10 84.37
N GLU A 1168 -71.90 -33.89 85.12
CA GLU A 1168 -71.96 -33.96 86.59
C GLU A 1168 -70.56 -34.12 87.19
N GLY A 1169 -70.34 -33.55 88.38
CA GLY A 1169 -69.09 -33.64 89.11
C GLY A 1169 -68.96 -32.56 90.19
N LYS A 1170 -68.29 -32.87 91.30
CA LYS A 1170 -68.05 -31.93 92.42
C LYS A 1170 -67.30 -30.67 91.95
N PHE A 1171 -66.21 -30.86 91.21
CA PHE A 1171 -65.37 -29.77 90.69
C PHE A 1171 -66.12 -28.73 89.85
N LEU A 1172 -67.20 -29.11 89.13
CA LEU A 1172 -68.00 -28.15 88.37
C LEU A 1172 -68.65 -27.12 89.30
N ARG A 1173 -69.21 -27.57 90.43
CA ARG A 1173 -69.85 -26.70 91.43
C ARG A 1173 -68.83 -25.88 92.22
N ASP A 1174 -67.66 -26.46 92.48
CA ASP A 1174 -66.63 -25.86 93.34
C ASP A 1174 -65.80 -24.76 92.65
N TYR A 1175 -65.53 -24.89 91.34
CA TYR A 1175 -64.70 -23.92 90.58
C TYR A 1175 -65.49 -23.06 89.57
N PHE A 1176 -66.68 -23.48 89.12
CA PHE A 1176 -67.49 -22.73 88.14
C PHE A 1176 -68.80 -22.21 88.75
N PRO A 1177 -68.85 -20.94 89.19
CA PRO A 1177 -70.05 -20.39 89.83
C PRO A 1177 -71.19 -20.07 88.85
N ILE A 1178 -70.93 -20.16 87.54
CA ILE A 1178 -71.94 -20.13 86.48
C ILE A 1178 -71.66 -21.31 85.55
N ILE A 1179 -72.68 -22.14 85.31
CA ILE A 1179 -72.62 -23.31 84.42
C ILE A 1179 -73.78 -23.20 83.42
N TYR A 1180 -73.51 -23.47 82.15
CA TYR A 1180 -74.52 -23.57 81.09
C TYR A 1180 -74.62 -25.02 80.64
N SER A 1181 -75.71 -25.70 81.01
CA SER A 1181 -76.02 -27.06 80.55
C SER A 1181 -76.72 -26.99 79.20
N CYS A 1182 -75.94 -27.10 78.12
CA CYS A 1182 -76.42 -27.11 76.75
C CYS A 1182 -76.72 -28.55 76.30
N ARG A 1183 -78.00 -28.94 76.33
CA ARG A 1183 -78.48 -30.28 75.94
C ARG A 1183 -79.17 -30.22 74.59
N LEU A 1184 -78.62 -30.94 73.60
CA LEU A 1184 -79.23 -31.13 72.29
C LEU A 1184 -80.44 -32.08 72.40
N ARG A 1185 -81.57 -31.69 71.82
CA ARG A 1185 -82.77 -32.52 71.67
C ARG A 1185 -83.10 -32.67 70.18
N PRO A 1186 -83.60 -33.82 69.68
CA PRO A 1186 -84.04 -33.93 68.30
C PRO A 1186 -85.17 -32.93 68.00
N SER A 1187 -85.14 -32.34 66.80
CA SER A 1187 -86.25 -31.56 66.25
C SER A 1187 -87.31 -32.47 65.63
N SER A 1188 -88.40 -31.88 65.13
CA SER A 1188 -89.37 -32.56 64.24
C SER A 1188 -88.72 -33.04 62.93
N ASP A 1189 -87.61 -32.42 62.54
CA ASP A 1189 -86.72 -32.82 61.45
C ASP A 1189 -85.56 -33.65 62.01
N PRO A 1190 -85.39 -34.94 61.63
CA PRO A 1190 -84.37 -35.82 62.20
C PRO A 1190 -82.93 -35.39 61.90
N ASN A 1191 -82.71 -34.55 60.87
CA ASN A 1191 -81.38 -33.99 60.55
C ASN A 1191 -81.09 -32.69 61.33
N LYS A 1192 -81.97 -32.26 62.23
CA LYS A 1192 -81.77 -31.05 63.06
C LYS A 1192 -81.93 -31.36 64.54
N GLN A 1193 -81.02 -30.84 65.34
CA GLN A 1193 -81.10 -30.88 66.81
C GLN A 1193 -81.23 -29.46 67.35
N ILE A 1194 -82.14 -29.26 68.28
CA ILE A 1194 -82.38 -27.98 68.96
C ILE A 1194 -81.60 -28.00 70.28
N MET A 1195 -80.73 -27.00 70.48
CA MET A 1195 -80.00 -26.83 71.73
C MET A 1195 -80.90 -26.21 72.79
N THR A 1196 -81.26 -26.97 73.81
CA THR A 1196 -81.87 -26.44 75.04
C THR A 1196 -80.79 -26.06 76.04
N GLN A 1197 -80.87 -24.85 76.60
CA GLN A 1197 -79.91 -24.34 77.56
C GLN A 1197 -80.53 -24.19 78.95
N GLU A 1198 -79.82 -24.66 79.98
CA GLU A 1198 -80.16 -24.43 81.39
C GLU A 1198 -79.00 -23.68 82.06
N LYS A 1199 -79.25 -22.46 82.57
CA LYS A 1199 -78.26 -21.63 83.27
C LYS A 1199 -78.33 -21.91 84.77
N TRP A 1200 -77.26 -22.46 85.34
CA TRP A 1200 -77.10 -22.70 86.77
C TRP A 1200 -76.17 -21.63 87.36
N ILE A 1201 -76.57 -20.99 88.46
CA ILE A 1201 -75.79 -19.94 89.14
C ILE A 1201 -75.64 -20.33 90.62
N HIS A 1202 -74.39 -20.49 91.08
CA HIS A 1202 -74.08 -20.80 92.47
C HIS A 1202 -74.04 -19.52 93.31
N HIS A 1203 -75.22 -19.05 93.71
CA HIS A 1203 -75.42 -17.77 94.42
C HIS A 1203 -74.58 -17.64 95.71
N ALA A 1204 -74.41 -18.73 96.48
CA ALA A 1204 -73.60 -18.74 97.69
C ALA A 1204 -72.12 -18.39 97.42
N TYR A 1205 -71.49 -19.01 96.40
CA TYR A 1205 -70.11 -18.68 95.99
C TYR A 1205 -69.96 -17.18 95.70
N PHE A 1206 -70.95 -16.58 95.03
CA PHE A 1206 -70.94 -15.15 94.73
C PHE A 1206 -71.10 -14.30 96.00
N GLN A 1207 -71.96 -14.70 96.95
CA GLN A 1207 -72.08 -14.00 98.24
C GLN A 1207 -70.76 -14.01 99.03
N ASP A 1208 -70.09 -15.18 99.10
CA ASP A 1208 -68.87 -15.36 99.91
C ASP A 1208 -67.61 -14.76 99.25
N HIS A 1209 -67.50 -14.78 97.92
CA HIS A 1209 -66.26 -14.41 97.21
C HIS A 1209 -66.35 -13.17 96.31
N ALA A 1210 -67.55 -12.75 95.88
CA ALA A 1210 -67.72 -11.63 94.93
C ALA A 1210 -69.13 -10.99 94.97
N PRO A 1211 -69.63 -10.49 96.12
CA PRO A 1211 -71.05 -10.14 96.27
C PRO A 1211 -71.53 -9.06 95.29
N LYS A 1212 -70.69 -8.08 94.96
CA LYS A 1212 -70.96 -7.03 93.95
C LYS A 1212 -71.09 -7.55 92.50
N SER A 1213 -70.77 -8.82 92.26
CA SER A 1213 -71.02 -9.49 90.98
C SER A 1213 -72.38 -10.20 90.96
N LEU A 1214 -72.98 -10.51 92.11
CA LEU A 1214 -74.32 -11.07 92.21
C LEU A 1214 -75.38 -10.05 91.75
N GLU A 1215 -75.25 -8.80 92.21
CA GLU A 1215 -76.14 -7.68 91.82
C GLU A 1215 -76.20 -7.52 90.29
N ARG A 1216 -75.04 -7.53 89.63
CA ARG A 1216 -74.92 -7.43 88.16
C ARG A 1216 -75.37 -8.67 87.39
N LEU A 1217 -75.64 -9.79 88.06
CA LEU A 1217 -76.20 -11.00 87.45
C LEU A 1217 -77.73 -11.06 87.54
N GLY A 1218 -78.35 -10.19 88.34
CA GLY A 1218 -79.80 -10.07 88.49
C GLY A 1218 -80.47 -9.11 87.49
N GLU A 1219 -79.79 -8.02 87.13
CA GLU A 1219 -80.35 -6.97 86.25
C GLU A 1219 -79.46 -6.69 85.02
N THR A 1220 -79.80 -7.31 83.89
CA THR A 1220 -79.62 -6.74 82.54
C THR A 1220 -80.47 -7.54 81.56
N GLU A 1221 -81.15 -6.85 80.65
CA GLU A 1221 -81.88 -7.53 79.57
C GLU A 1221 -80.93 -8.28 78.62
N GLN A 1222 -81.45 -9.30 77.96
CA GLN A 1222 -80.71 -10.01 76.93
C GLN A 1222 -80.45 -9.05 75.75
N LEU A 1223 -79.18 -8.84 75.40
CA LEU A 1223 -78.82 -8.20 74.13
C LEU A 1223 -79.47 -8.97 72.98
N GLU A 1224 -80.38 -8.32 72.25
CA GLU A 1224 -80.92 -8.86 71.01
C GLU A 1224 -79.77 -9.00 69.99
N LEU A 1225 -79.60 -10.21 69.46
CA LEU A 1225 -78.56 -10.54 68.49
C LEU A 1225 -79.16 -10.51 67.08
N PHE A 1226 -79.22 -9.31 66.51
CA PHE A 1226 -79.44 -9.02 65.09
C PHE A 1226 -78.51 -7.89 64.64
#